data_AF-A0A8C4XEG1-F1
#
_entry.id   AF-A0A8C4XEG1-F1
#
_cell.length_a   1.000
_cell.length_b   1.000
_cell.length_c   1.000
_cell.angle_alpha   90.00
_cell.angle_beta   90.00
_cell.angle_gamma   90.00
#
_symmetry.space_group_name_H-M   'P 1'
#
loop_
_entity.id
_entity.type
_entity.pdbx_description
1 polymer ?
#
loop_
_entity_poly.entity_id
_entity_poly.type
_entity_poly.pdbx_seq_one_letter_code
_entity_poly.pdbx_strand_id
1 'polypeptide(L)'
;MNFIKWMLNSPRRFCGIILLLFTFFSYFIFIKFPPYFQHLFRQQTHAGSPQGFILSVYFHESSKAAGNITGGAIRIMAVVSTDTHKDYHCHVECDGHVVSTEAHPEVHSTVYDFRYRLVDLLCPNPCGSAGALTKVTVNTHDDQGLSMSAIQAPTAHEGERQRDFTACISVFSNYSRAHLVQLVHMYQLLGAQKVFIYTNSATTKAQEVLAQFTMEGCVEVIDWRVSHFFSESNWEDFLNDIQVAAWRDCIYRNSGTSQKLALSTSGQTNLYNTSNTWAGLLQFFVKENFTVGYLEVQDCHKSILSSSDVGEEQENTERRQAKCGRPSSRNALGVNTTFFYISLAKDSNVGEWPSFVTQCFVKEPPQGQVAAVRMRIQEKENAPPLVTPVNGTQAFVISAFYDDRQQQDVIRILGIVKRDQYEKMKTTLYCHVQCESALHVGPAEVDIHSEHFDFPYGATTFLCKNPCGSTAMSSVTVSTSMDSRPPGVALKIQNTKESRPAKLQRDFTVCLSTMFNFSNVLQLIQSLEMYRLLGAGKVVIYKTNCSDQVQEVLDYYTKEGFVQVLKWTINLYLNPSAGWRFPNHLGDLHYHGQIAVLNDCLYRNMYSSRYLVFIDQDEVILPYKHENWRDLMDYLTKATGANIFWFTNTVFPADSHAKDSSTLQWNDISGINILEHVKRETKVRRTEAKKMIIDPRIAYKISVHYPLENFGVRHEVNEQVALLYHCKEYAEITEQAYDPRISHYEDPLSVNVNKVLSKTVRRSYPLLITPIDDIDLFIVSAFYDGRTLNELPSDVIRIIGIVKGELFENQHRTLHCHIKCKSAIHHRYVRVHLHDDHHGFAYGTADLLCQNPCGSAALTQVAVSTNGVRIFSEVYLNVHNSKILKPTGPQRDFTVCISAMAGNYDNVLQLVQSIEMYRLLGAEKVFIYKTNCSSEVQKALDYYTADGFLVVFNWTVDSYVKASEIFNHGQNTALHDCLYRNMYTSRYLVINDIGEIILPYRHDSWKDLLDSLRSENPRLGIFMFSSSIFHPITDPKISGELERENTTGVNEVGWSKSKKIILDPRLVRDVLISELMGRVEEVKEVSKDDAVLFHLEDPRVGPTGKFEPRILQFESKLEENVNAMLRETLR
;
A
#
# COMPACT_ATOMS: atom_id res chain seq x y z
N MET A 1 -59.82 -14.77 -22.17
CA MET A 1 -59.49 -16.18 -21.85
C MET A 1 -58.16 -16.65 -22.46
N ASN A 2 -57.89 -16.45 -23.76
CA ASN A 2 -56.59 -16.83 -24.37
C ASN A 2 -55.38 -16.05 -23.80
N PHE A 3 -55.57 -14.80 -23.40
CA PHE A 3 -54.55 -14.00 -22.70
C PHE A 3 -54.20 -14.55 -21.30
N ILE A 4 -55.18 -15.13 -20.60
CA ILE A 4 -54.98 -15.71 -19.26
C ILE A 4 -54.25 -17.05 -19.36
N LYS A 5 -54.56 -17.88 -20.38
CA LYS A 5 -53.77 -19.08 -20.71
C LYS A 5 -52.34 -18.74 -21.15
N TRP A 6 -52.15 -17.62 -21.84
CA TRP A 6 -50.82 -17.12 -22.22
C TRP A 6 -50.01 -16.63 -21.00
N MET A 7 -50.66 -16.01 -20.00
CA MET A 7 -50.02 -15.56 -18.75
C MET A 7 -49.60 -16.71 -17.82
N LEU A 8 -50.36 -17.80 -17.75
CA LEU A 8 -50.12 -18.88 -16.78
C LEU A 8 -49.05 -19.91 -17.20
N ASN A 9 -48.57 -19.88 -18.45
CA ASN A 9 -47.60 -20.85 -18.98
C ASN A 9 -46.12 -20.47 -18.74
N SER A 10 -45.81 -19.38 -18.03
CA SER A 10 -44.42 -19.03 -17.67
C SER A 10 -44.35 -18.23 -16.36
N PRO A 11 -43.68 -18.74 -15.31
CA PRO A 11 -43.54 -18.05 -14.02
C PRO A 11 -42.89 -16.66 -14.13
N ARG A 12 -41.95 -16.47 -15.06
CA ARG A 12 -41.25 -15.19 -15.27
C ARG A 12 -42.16 -14.10 -15.85
N ARG A 13 -43.15 -14.46 -16.68
CA ARG A 13 -44.08 -13.50 -17.29
C ARG A 13 -45.14 -13.03 -16.31
N PHE A 14 -45.62 -13.93 -15.45
CA PHE A 14 -46.56 -13.60 -14.39
C PHE A 14 -45.92 -12.64 -13.36
N CYS A 15 -44.66 -12.87 -13.00
CA CYS A 15 -43.92 -11.99 -12.08
C CYS A 15 -43.65 -10.60 -12.68
N GLY A 16 -43.27 -10.52 -13.96
CA GLY A 16 -43.03 -9.25 -14.63
C GLY A 16 -44.27 -8.36 -14.76
N ILE A 17 -45.45 -8.95 -14.97
CA ILE A 17 -46.71 -8.21 -15.06
C ILE A 17 -47.23 -7.81 -13.68
N ILE A 18 -47.01 -8.62 -12.63
CA ILE A 18 -47.30 -8.23 -11.24
C ILE A 18 -46.44 -7.04 -10.82
N LEU A 19 -45.16 -7.00 -11.19
CA LEU A 19 -44.29 -5.85 -10.93
C LEU A 19 -44.75 -4.59 -11.68
N LEU A 20 -45.20 -4.75 -12.93
CA LEU A 20 -45.74 -3.65 -13.73
C LEU A 20 -47.07 -3.12 -13.17
N LEU A 21 -47.92 -4.01 -12.65
CA LEU A 21 -49.16 -3.63 -11.98
C LEU A 21 -48.90 -2.99 -10.62
N PHE A 22 -47.92 -3.47 -9.84
CA PHE A 22 -47.52 -2.84 -8.58
C PHE A 22 -46.94 -1.44 -8.82
N THR A 23 -46.05 -1.28 -9.80
CA THR A 23 -45.48 0.03 -10.14
C THR A 23 -46.53 1.00 -10.66
N PHE A 24 -47.47 0.55 -11.50
CA PHE A 24 -48.60 1.38 -11.91
C PHE A 24 -49.54 1.72 -10.76
N PHE A 25 -49.82 0.79 -9.85
CA PHE A 25 -50.72 1.01 -8.71
C PHE A 25 -50.09 1.95 -7.67
N SER A 26 -48.79 1.80 -7.38
CA SER A 26 -48.01 2.72 -6.54
C SER A 26 -47.94 4.13 -7.14
N TYR A 27 -47.74 4.24 -8.46
CA TYR A 27 -47.74 5.51 -9.17
C TYR A 27 -49.13 6.18 -9.19
N PHE A 28 -50.20 5.41 -9.35
CA PHE A 28 -51.58 5.93 -9.34
C PHE A 28 -52.02 6.40 -7.95
N ILE A 29 -51.61 5.71 -6.88
CA ILE A 29 -51.90 6.11 -5.50
C ILE A 29 -51.17 7.42 -5.15
N PHE A 30 -49.91 7.58 -5.57
CA PHE A 30 -49.12 8.79 -5.31
C PHE A 30 -49.68 10.04 -6.00
N ILE A 31 -50.26 9.90 -7.19
CA ILE A 31 -50.78 11.04 -7.96
C ILE A 31 -52.20 11.42 -7.54
N LYS A 32 -53.06 10.46 -7.15
CA LYS A 32 -54.48 10.74 -6.84
C LYS A 32 -54.78 11.10 -5.38
N PHE A 33 -53.89 10.80 -4.42
CA PHE A 33 -54.13 11.12 -3.00
C PHE A 33 -52.97 11.87 -2.31
N PRO A 34 -52.48 13.00 -2.84
CA PRO A 34 -51.43 13.78 -2.18
C PRO A 34 -51.77 14.31 -0.76
N PRO A 35 -53.03 14.62 -0.37
CA PRO A 35 -53.29 15.15 0.97
C PRO A 35 -53.38 14.09 2.07
N TYR A 36 -53.54 12.80 1.72
CA TYR A 36 -53.78 11.74 2.72
C TYR A 36 -52.48 11.16 3.29
N PHE A 37 -51.38 11.18 2.52
CA PHE A 37 -50.06 10.73 2.98
C PHE A 37 -49.28 11.79 3.78
N GLN A 38 -49.60 13.08 3.64
CA GLN A 38 -49.06 14.12 4.54
C GLN A 38 -49.57 13.99 5.98
N HIS A 39 -50.70 13.29 6.19
CA HIS A 39 -51.27 13.12 7.53
C HIS A 39 -50.72 11.90 8.29
N LEU A 40 -50.20 10.89 7.59
CA LEU A 40 -49.60 9.67 8.17
C LEU A 40 -48.10 9.84 8.51
N PHE A 41 -47.39 10.78 7.87
CA PHE A 41 -46.02 11.16 8.23
C PHE A 41 -45.94 12.36 9.18
N ARG A 42 -47.08 12.84 9.70
CA ARG A 42 -47.11 13.81 10.80
C ARG A 42 -47.10 13.06 12.13
N GLN A 43 -45.98 12.39 12.43
CA GLN A 43 -45.69 12.06 13.83
C GLN A 43 -45.64 13.36 14.63
N GLN A 44 -46.24 13.29 15.82
CA GLN A 44 -46.47 14.36 16.77
C GLN A 44 -45.33 15.38 16.83
N THR A 45 -45.58 16.60 16.37
CA THR A 45 -44.88 17.78 16.89
C THR A 45 -45.29 17.92 18.35
N HIS A 46 -44.50 17.34 19.25
CA HIS A 46 -44.47 17.80 20.63
C HIS A 46 -44.05 19.27 20.60
N ALA A 47 -45.00 20.17 20.86
CA ALA A 47 -44.70 21.54 21.19
C ALA A 47 -43.82 21.53 22.46
N GLY A 48 -42.53 21.87 22.30
CA GLY A 48 -41.58 21.98 23.41
C GLY A 48 -40.19 21.33 23.23
N SER A 49 -39.80 20.84 22.05
CA SER A 49 -38.44 20.29 21.85
C SER A 49 -37.38 21.41 21.74
N PRO A 50 -36.25 21.33 22.49
CA PRO A 50 -35.22 22.38 22.47
C PRO A 50 -34.50 22.45 21.11
N GLN A 51 -34.24 23.67 20.61
CA GLN A 51 -33.61 23.92 19.31
C GLN A 51 -32.11 23.60 19.23
N GLY A 52 -31.51 23.21 20.36
CA GLY A 52 -30.11 22.82 20.50
C GLY A 52 -29.76 22.51 21.96
N PHE A 53 -28.52 22.11 22.22
CA PHE A 53 -28.01 21.79 23.55
C PHE A 53 -26.49 22.01 23.61
N ILE A 54 -25.99 22.72 24.61
CA ILE A 54 -24.55 22.89 24.82
C ILE A 54 -24.01 21.63 25.49
N LEU A 55 -22.94 21.05 24.97
CA LEU A 55 -22.29 19.87 25.55
C LEU A 55 -21.23 20.28 26.57
N SER A 56 -20.32 21.19 26.18
CA SER A 56 -19.21 21.66 27.00
C SER A 56 -18.67 23.02 26.55
N VAL A 57 -17.93 23.69 27.44
CA VAL A 57 -17.33 25.02 27.22
C VAL A 57 -15.86 25.01 27.64
N TYR A 58 -14.98 25.61 26.83
CA TYR A 58 -13.53 25.59 27.00
C TYR A 58 -12.91 26.98 26.80
N PHE A 59 -11.88 27.31 27.58
CA PHE A 59 -10.98 28.43 27.28
C PHE A 59 -9.93 28.01 26.25
N HIS A 60 -9.65 28.92 25.32
CA HIS A 60 -8.61 28.76 24.31
C HIS A 60 -7.65 29.95 24.38
N GLU A 61 -6.48 29.75 25.00
CA GLU A 61 -5.37 30.72 24.98
C GLU A 61 -4.70 30.68 23.59
N SER A 62 -4.73 31.81 22.88
CA SER A 62 -4.64 31.86 21.42
C SER A 62 -3.30 31.45 20.78
N SER A 63 -3.35 30.89 19.57
CA SER A 63 -2.58 31.48 18.44
C SER A 63 -3.13 31.22 17.01
N LYS A 64 -4.12 30.32 16.77
CA LYS A 64 -4.63 30.03 15.39
C LYS A 64 -6.11 29.61 15.30
N ALA A 65 -7.02 30.16 16.12
CA ALA A 65 -8.46 29.92 15.92
C ALA A 65 -9.02 30.81 14.80
N ALA A 66 -9.95 30.27 14.01
CA ALA A 66 -10.58 30.95 12.89
C ALA A 66 -11.47 32.14 13.35
N GLY A 67 -11.49 33.22 12.57
CA GLY A 67 -12.34 34.40 12.80
C GLY A 67 -11.60 35.57 13.48
N ASN A 68 -12.11 36.80 13.28
CA ASN A 68 -11.54 38.10 13.67
C ASN A 68 -11.37 38.35 15.20
N ILE A 69 -11.09 37.33 16.01
CA ILE A 69 -11.04 37.43 17.46
C ILE A 69 -9.58 37.66 17.89
N THR A 70 -9.17 38.93 18.01
CA THR A 70 -7.90 39.29 18.65
C THR A 70 -8.06 39.25 20.18
N GLY A 71 -7.71 38.11 20.79
CA GLY A 71 -7.82 37.87 22.24
C GLY A 71 -8.03 36.39 22.56
N GLY A 72 -8.10 36.03 23.84
CA GLY A 72 -8.55 34.68 24.23
C GLY A 72 -9.96 34.40 23.68
N ALA A 73 -10.25 33.15 23.35
CA ALA A 73 -11.56 32.72 22.85
C ALA A 73 -12.17 31.66 23.75
N ILE A 74 -13.50 31.59 23.77
CA ILE A 74 -14.28 30.54 24.41
C ILE A 74 -14.80 29.62 23.30
N ARG A 75 -14.43 28.33 23.35
CA ARG A 75 -14.97 27.31 22.45
C ARG A 75 -16.12 26.58 23.12
N ILE A 76 -17.27 26.55 22.48
CA ILE A 76 -18.48 25.88 22.98
C ILE A 76 -18.79 24.72 22.05
N MET A 77 -18.71 23.48 22.55
CA MET A 77 -19.21 22.33 21.81
C MET A 77 -20.72 22.23 22.04
N ALA A 78 -21.52 22.20 20.96
CA ALA A 78 -22.97 22.18 21.02
C ALA A 78 -23.60 21.31 19.94
N VAL A 79 -24.81 20.82 20.19
CA VAL A 79 -25.69 20.22 19.19
C VAL A 79 -26.74 21.25 18.81
N VAL A 80 -26.90 21.56 17.52
CA VAL A 80 -27.82 22.60 17.04
C VAL A 80 -28.67 22.14 15.86
N SER A 81 -29.86 22.69 15.70
CA SER A 81 -30.75 22.43 14.55
C SER A 81 -30.22 23.04 13.24
N THR A 82 -30.35 22.34 12.11
CA THR A 82 -29.68 22.60 10.81
C THR A 82 -30.30 23.67 9.92
N ASP A 83 -31.08 24.62 10.44
CA ASP A 83 -31.48 25.77 9.62
C ASP A 83 -30.26 26.69 9.44
N THR A 84 -29.51 26.43 8.37
CA THR A 84 -28.17 26.96 8.03
C THR A 84 -28.07 28.49 7.79
N HIS A 85 -29.04 29.26 8.27
CA HIS A 85 -29.09 30.73 8.16
C HIS A 85 -29.29 31.45 9.50
N LYS A 86 -29.15 30.76 10.64
CA LYS A 86 -29.29 31.41 11.96
C LYS A 86 -27.96 32.00 12.45
N ASP A 87 -27.95 33.30 12.73
CA ASP A 87 -26.86 33.97 13.44
C ASP A 87 -26.93 33.59 14.93
N TYR A 88 -25.80 33.12 15.46
CA TYR A 88 -25.68 32.73 16.87
C TYR A 88 -25.02 33.86 17.67
N HIS A 89 -25.58 34.20 18.83
CA HIS A 89 -25.02 35.18 19.75
C HIS A 89 -24.63 34.52 21.07
N CYS A 90 -23.38 34.72 21.50
CA CYS A 90 -22.89 34.31 22.82
C CYS A 90 -23.09 35.44 23.82
N HIS A 91 -23.82 35.15 24.89
CA HIS A 91 -23.93 35.99 26.08
C HIS A 91 -22.99 35.44 27.15
N VAL A 92 -21.90 36.15 27.39
CA VAL A 92 -20.83 35.78 28.31
C VAL A 92 -20.96 36.62 29.57
N GLU A 93 -21.14 36.00 30.73
CA GLU A 93 -21.22 36.68 32.02
C GLU A 93 -19.85 36.70 32.70
N CYS A 94 -19.31 37.89 32.91
CA CYS A 94 -18.05 38.16 33.61
C CYS A 94 -18.35 38.94 34.89
N ASP A 95 -18.05 38.37 36.06
CA ASP A 95 -18.21 39.05 37.36
C ASP A 95 -19.60 39.75 37.54
N GLY A 96 -20.67 39.08 37.12
CA GLY A 96 -22.05 39.56 37.20
C GLY A 96 -22.52 40.48 36.06
N HIS A 97 -21.68 40.76 35.05
CA HIS A 97 -22.02 41.56 33.87
C HIS A 97 -22.09 40.69 32.62
N VAL A 98 -23.18 40.80 31.86
CA VAL A 98 -23.38 40.02 30.62
C VAL A 98 -22.92 40.82 29.40
N VAL A 99 -21.99 40.26 28.63
CA VAL A 99 -21.50 40.80 27.35
C VAL A 99 -21.98 39.91 26.22
N SER A 100 -22.66 40.49 25.23
CA SER A 100 -23.17 39.79 24.06
C SER A 100 -22.23 39.95 22.87
N THR A 101 -21.85 38.84 22.23
CA THR A 101 -20.96 38.81 21.06
C THR A 101 -21.47 37.83 20.03
N GLU A 102 -21.08 37.99 18.77
CA GLU A 102 -21.44 37.04 17.71
C GLU A 102 -20.58 35.78 17.80
N ALA A 103 -21.22 34.62 17.66
CA ALA A 103 -20.56 33.32 17.67
C ALA A 103 -20.18 32.92 16.24
N HIS A 104 -18.98 32.36 16.06
CA HIS A 104 -18.56 31.79 14.79
C HIS A 104 -18.77 30.26 14.82
N PRO A 105 -19.75 29.71 14.08
CA PRO A 105 -19.99 28.27 14.06
C PRO A 105 -19.01 27.53 13.15
N GLU A 106 -18.37 26.49 13.68
CA GLU A 106 -17.60 25.50 12.94
C GLU A 106 -18.35 24.16 12.96
N VAL A 107 -18.78 23.66 11.79
CA VAL A 107 -19.51 22.39 11.68
C VAL A 107 -18.50 21.25 11.47
N HIS A 108 -18.57 20.21 12.31
CA HIS A 108 -17.56 19.15 12.35
C HIS A 108 -17.95 17.85 11.61
N SER A 109 -19.22 17.69 11.20
CA SER A 109 -19.72 16.50 10.49
C SER A 109 -20.77 16.90 9.45
N THR A 110 -20.59 16.48 8.19
CA THR A 110 -21.50 16.76 7.06
C THR A 110 -22.14 15.51 6.47
N VAL A 111 -21.97 14.34 7.10
CA VAL A 111 -22.27 13.05 6.44
C VAL A 111 -23.75 12.66 6.46
N TYR A 112 -24.64 13.38 7.18
CA TYR A 112 -26.02 12.91 7.38
C TYR A 112 -27.08 13.99 7.09
N ASP A 113 -28.15 13.57 6.41
CA ASP A 113 -29.35 14.37 6.11
C ASP A 113 -30.32 14.34 7.31
N PHE A 114 -29.96 15.06 8.38
CA PHE A 114 -30.76 15.13 9.60
C PHE A 114 -30.81 16.54 10.20
N ARG A 115 -31.86 16.81 11.01
CA ARG A 115 -32.21 18.13 11.54
C ARG A 115 -31.22 18.68 12.58
N TYR A 116 -30.31 17.89 13.16
CA TYR A 116 -29.38 18.35 14.20
C TYR A 116 -27.91 17.98 13.88
N ARG A 117 -26.96 18.86 14.21
CA ARG A 117 -25.51 18.65 13.99
C ARG A 117 -24.66 19.07 15.20
N LEU A 118 -23.52 18.40 15.37
CA LEU A 118 -22.45 18.81 16.29
C LEU A 118 -21.68 20.00 15.69
N VAL A 119 -21.62 21.10 16.44
CA VAL A 119 -21.00 22.36 16.06
C VAL A 119 -20.11 22.86 17.19
N ASP A 120 -18.93 23.35 16.84
CA ASP A 120 -18.09 24.14 17.75
C ASP A 120 -18.44 25.62 17.51
N LEU A 121 -18.96 26.32 18.51
CA LEU A 121 -19.19 27.76 18.45
C LEU A 121 -18.01 28.48 19.10
N LEU A 122 -17.30 29.30 18.33
CA LEU A 122 -16.21 30.13 18.82
C LEU A 122 -16.74 31.51 19.22
N CYS A 123 -16.65 31.84 20.49
CA CYS A 123 -17.05 33.13 21.04
C CYS A 123 -15.80 33.91 21.49
N PRO A 124 -15.74 35.23 21.28
CA PRO A 124 -14.75 36.08 21.93
C PRO A 124 -14.81 35.93 23.46
N ASN A 125 -13.66 35.99 24.16
CA ASN A 125 -13.61 36.06 25.62
C ASN A 125 -13.54 37.54 26.10
N PRO A 126 -14.65 38.17 26.51
CA PRO A 126 -14.65 39.51 27.06
C PRO A 126 -14.11 39.62 28.50
N CYS A 127 -13.96 38.52 29.23
CA CYS A 127 -13.54 38.54 30.65
C CYS A 127 -12.03 38.72 30.87
N GLY A 128 -11.23 38.69 29.78
CA GLY A 128 -9.77 38.65 29.88
C GLY A 128 -9.25 37.39 30.58
N SER A 129 -7.96 37.37 30.91
CA SER A 129 -7.31 36.26 31.63
C SER A 129 -7.50 36.30 33.16
N ALA A 130 -8.11 37.36 33.71
CA ALA A 130 -8.22 37.59 35.16
C ALA A 130 -9.65 37.72 35.72
N GLY A 131 -10.70 37.84 34.87
CA GLY A 131 -12.11 37.88 35.32
C GLY A 131 -12.71 36.48 35.47
N ALA A 132 -13.57 36.26 36.47
CA ALA A 132 -14.22 34.96 36.66
C ALA A 132 -15.41 34.85 35.72
N LEU A 133 -15.27 34.02 34.68
CA LEU A 133 -16.38 33.61 33.83
C LEU A 133 -17.40 32.81 34.66
N THR A 134 -18.61 33.34 34.83
CA THR A 134 -19.66 32.72 35.66
C THR A 134 -20.70 31.98 34.83
N LYS A 135 -21.01 32.44 33.61
CA LYS A 135 -22.03 31.81 32.74
C LYS A 135 -21.82 32.11 31.25
N VAL A 136 -22.13 31.14 30.38
CA VAL A 136 -22.17 31.33 28.93
C VAL A 136 -23.49 30.82 28.39
N THR A 137 -24.22 31.66 27.67
CA THR A 137 -25.51 31.34 27.04
C THR A 137 -25.43 31.61 25.54
N VAL A 138 -26.02 30.76 24.71
CA VAL A 138 -26.03 30.95 23.24
C VAL A 138 -27.45 31.08 22.74
N ASN A 139 -27.75 32.15 22.02
CA ASN A 139 -29.09 32.45 21.52
C ASN A 139 -29.10 32.58 20.00
N THR A 140 -30.26 32.35 19.40
CA THR A 140 -30.55 32.74 18.01
C THR A 140 -31.56 33.88 18.03
N HIS A 141 -31.58 34.72 16.99
CA HIS A 141 -32.33 35.99 16.98
C HIS A 141 -33.86 35.87 17.18
N ASP A 142 -34.46 34.69 16.98
CA ASP A 142 -35.92 34.45 16.94
C ASP A 142 -36.49 33.58 18.08
N ASP A 143 -35.70 33.12 19.06
CA ASP A 143 -36.16 32.10 20.03
C ASP A 143 -35.61 32.28 21.47
N GLN A 144 -36.28 31.66 22.46
CA GLN A 144 -35.75 31.58 23.82
C GLN A 144 -34.41 30.81 23.83
N GLY A 145 -33.42 31.41 24.49
CA GLY A 145 -32.01 31.03 24.47
C GLY A 145 -31.64 29.63 24.94
N LEU A 146 -30.57 29.06 24.36
CA LEU A 146 -29.91 27.87 24.87
C LEU A 146 -29.02 28.28 26.06
N SER A 147 -29.54 28.11 27.28
CA SER A 147 -28.82 28.46 28.50
C SER A 147 -28.25 27.22 29.18
N MET A 148 -26.94 27.14 29.31
CA MET A 148 -26.25 26.28 30.27
C MET A 148 -25.51 27.16 31.28
N SER A 149 -25.43 26.74 32.54
CA SER A 149 -24.45 27.34 33.45
C SER A 149 -23.07 27.06 32.84
N ALA A 150 -22.16 28.04 32.82
CA ALA A 150 -20.79 27.74 32.41
C ALA A 150 -20.29 26.68 33.37
N ILE A 151 -19.97 25.49 32.85
CA ILE A 151 -19.02 24.63 33.54
C ILE A 151 -17.76 25.47 33.48
N GLN A 152 -17.34 25.98 34.64
CA GLN A 152 -16.07 26.69 34.78
C GLN A 152 -15.07 25.84 34.00
N ALA A 153 -14.62 26.35 32.84
CA ALA A 153 -13.52 25.71 32.15
C ALA A 153 -12.44 25.57 33.24
N PRO A 154 -11.81 24.41 33.40
CA PRO A 154 -10.71 24.30 34.33
C PRO A 154 -9.66 25.29 33.83
N THR A 155 -9.70 26.52 34.35
CA THR A 155 -8.53 27.37 34.49
C THR A 155 -7.53 26.42 35.08
N ALA A 156 -6.43 26.15 34.36
CA ALA A 156 -5.34 25.35 34.86
C ALA A 156 -5.12 25.77 36.31
N HIS A 157 -5.62 24.96 37.25
CA HIS A 157 -5.52 25.32 38.64
C HIS A 157 -4.04 25.25 38.90
N GLU A 158 -3.39 26.40 39.08
CA GLU A 158 -2.07 26.47 39.71
C GLU A 158 -2.19 25.73 41.04
N GLY A 159 -1.91 24.42 41.05
CA GLY A 159 -2.09 23.55 42.20
C GLY A 159 -2.67 22.15 41.96
N GLU A 160 -3.26 21.82 40.79
CA GLU A 160 -3.71 20.42 40.56
C GLU A 160 -2.51 19.51 40.26
N ARG A 161 -2.42 18.36 40.96
CA ARG A 161 -1.33 17.38 40.73
C ARG A 161 -1.44 16.79 39.33
N GLN A 162 -0.33 16.80 38.60
CA GLN A 162 -0.18 16.07 37.34
C GLN A 162 -0.54 14.59 37.53
N ARG A 163 -1.47 14.10 36.73
CA ARG A 163 -1.95 12.72 36.72
C ARG A 163 -1.15 11.90 35.71
N ASP A 164 -0.79 10.68 36.08
CA ASP A 164 -0.10 9.80 35.13
C ASP A 164 -1.08 9.21 34.11
N PHE A 165 -2.25 8.73 34.58
CA PHE A 165 -3.21 8.02 33.75
C PHE A 165 -4.68 8.37 34.09
N THR A 166 -5.46 8.71 33.06
CA THR A 166 -6.90 9.00 33.14
C THR A 166 -7.66 8.12 32.13
N ALA A 167 -8.82 7.61 32.51
CA ALA A 167 -9.70 6.86 31.60
C ALA A 167 -10.99 7.65 31.30
N CYS A 168 -11.54 7.46 30.11
CA CYS A 168 -12.72 8.14 29.61
C CYS A 168 -13.63 7.14 28.90
N ILE A 169 -14.84 6.98 29.40
CA ILE A 169 -15.81 5.97 28.95
C ILE A 169 -17.02 6.70 28.38
N SER A 170 -17.32 6.49 27.09
CA SER A 170 -18.55 7.01 26.47
C SER A 170 -19.65 5.95 26.48
N VAL A 171 -20.72 6.22 27.21
CA VAL A 171 -21.82 5.30 27.55
C VAL A 171 -23.15 5.85 27.03
N PHE A 172 -23.21 6.14 25.73
CA PHE A 172 -24.41 6.66 25.07
C PHE A 172 -25.32 5.57 24.48
N SER A 173 -24.87 4.31 24.46
CA SER A 173 -25.65 3.13 24.05
C SER A 173 -26.16 2.32 25.25
N ASN A 174 -27.11 1.41 25.03
CA ASN A 174 -27.62 0.52 26.08
C ASN A 174 -26.50 -0.33 26.70
N TYR A 175 -26.35 -0.27 28.03
CA TYR A 175 -25.31 -0.98 28.77
C TYR A 175 -25.87 -1.72 29.98
N SER A 176 -25.16 -2.76 30.44
CA SER A 176 -25.51 -3.48 31.66
C SER A 176 -24.78 -2.93 32.89
N ARG A 177 -25.43 -2.98 34.05
CA ARG A 177 -24.84 -2.60 35.35
C ARG A 177 -23.52 -3.32 35.62
N ALA A 178 -23.48 -4.62 35.36
CA ALA A 178 -22.29 -5.44 35.61
C ALA A 178 -21.12 -5.02 34.73
N HIS A 179 -21.38 -4.70 33.46
CA HIS A 179 -20.33 -4.33 32.51
C HIS A 179 -19.69 -2.97 32.85
N LEU A 180 -20.50 -1.98 33.25
CA LEU A 180 -19.98 -0.66 33.61
C LEU A 180 -19.09 -0.71 34.87
N VAL A 181 -19.49 -1.46 35.91
CA VAL A 181 -18.68 -1.65 37.12
C VAL A 181 -17.38 -2.39 36.80
N GLN A 182 -17.44 -3.40 35.93
CA GLN A 182 -16.24 -4.12 35.46
C GLN A 182 -15.26 -3.19 34.73
N LEU A 183 -15.75 -2.31 33.85
CA LEU A 183 -14.90 -1.34 33.15
C LEU A 183 -14.23 -0.36 34.12
N VAL A 184 -14.98 0.17 35.09
CA VAL A 184 -14.42 1.09 36.10
C VAL A 184 -13.36 0.39 36.95
N HIS A 185 -13.65 -0.80 37.48
CA HIS A 185 -12.67 -1.59 38.23
C HIS A 185 -11.44 -1.94 37.40
N MET A 186 -11.62 -2.28 36.13
CA MET A 186 -10.52 -2.57 35.22
C MET A 186 -9.60 -1.35 35.08
N TYR A 187 -10.14 -0.15 34.87
CA TYR A 187 -9.32 1.06 34.80
C TYR A 187 -8.65 1.43 36.13
N GLN A 188 -9.32 1.20 37.26
CA GLN A 188 -8.70 1.36 38.58
C GLN A 188 -7.53 0.39 38.80
N LEU A 189 -7.68 -0.87 38.38
CA LEU A 189 -6.59 -1.87 38.41
C LEU A 189 -5.43 -1.48 37.48
N LEU A 190 -5.75 -0.85 36.35
CA LEU A 190 -4.76 -0.25 35.46
C LEU A 190 -4.15 1.06 36.02
N GLY A 191 -4.49 1.46 37.24
CA GLY A 191 -3.91 2.63 37.88
C GLY A 191 -4.46 3.96 37.35
N ALA A 192 -5.65 3.97 36.75
CA ALA A 192 -6.31 5.22 36.37
C ALA A 192 -6.61 6.03 37.65
N GLN A 193 -6.02 7.21 37.74
CA GLN A 193 -6.19 8.11 38.88
C GLN A 193 -7.53 8.86 38.81
N LYS A 194 -8.12 8.94 37.61
CA LYS A 194 -9.44 9.52 37.35
C LYS A 194 -10.13 8.77 36.22
N VAL A 195 -11.46 8.59 36.32
CA VAL A 195 -12.29 7.99 35.28
C VAL A 195 -13.47 8.94 34.96
N PHE A 196 -13.54 9.44 33.73
CA PHE A 196 -14.67 10.22 33.23
C PHE A 196 -15.68 9.31 32.53
N ILE A 197 -16.97 9.44 32.83
CA ILE A 197 -18.04 8.64 32.23
C ILE A 197 -19.05 9.58 31.58
N TYR A 198 -19.16 9.53 30.25
CA TYR A 198 -20.08 10.34 29.45
C TYR A 198 -21.38 9.58 29.20
N THR A 199 -22.54 10.17 29.47
CA THR A 199 -23.85 9.53 29.37
C THR A 199 -24.93 10.46 28.79
N ASN A 200 -26.00 9.89 28.21
CA ASN A 200 -27.16 10.63 27.67
C ASN A 200 -28.40 10.63 28.59
N SER A 201 -28.31 9.99 29.77
CA SER A 201 -29.40 9.97 30.74
C SER A 201 -28.92 10.16 32.18
N ALA A 202 -29.57 11.09 32.89
CA ALA A 202 -29.65 11.14 34.35
C ALA A 202 -30.51 10.01 34.94
N THR A 203 -30.43 8.79 34.40
CA THR A 203 -31.15 7.69 35.03
C THR A 203 -30.47 7.34 36.36
N THR A 204 -31.25 7.35 37.43
CA THR A 204 -30.90 6.93 38.79
C THR A 204 -30.08 5.64 38.82
N LYS A 205 -30.26 4.73 37.85
CA LYS A 205 -29.48 3.49 37.71
C LYS A 205 -27.97 3.70 37.47
N ALA A 206 -27.53 4.68 36.67
CA ALA A 206 -26.10 4.93 36.46
C ALA A 206 -25.46 5.49 37.73
N GLN A 207 -26.13 6.45 38.35
CA GLN A 207 -25.69 7.11 39.58
C GLN A 207 -25.71 6.17 40.78
N GLU A 208 -26.73 5.32 40.95
CA GLU A 208 -26.78 4.28 42.01
C GLU A 208 -25.62 3.29 41.90
N VAL A 209 -25.24 2.93 40.66
CA VAL A 209 -24.16 1.98 40.39
C VAL A 209 -22.79 2.61 40.60
N LEU A 210 -22.65 3.90 40.30
CA LEU A 210 -21.39 4.63 40.38
C LEU A 210 -21.23 5.46 41.66
N ALA A 211 -22.25 5.52 42.51
CA ALA A 211 -22.27 6.36 43.72
C ALA A 211 -21.07 6.09 44.62
N GLN A 212 -20.71 4.82 44.81
CA GLN A 212 -19.56 4.42 45.62
C GLN A 212 -18.23 4.99 45.07
N PHE A 213 -18.00 4.86 43.76
CA PHE A 213 -16.78 5.37 43.12
C PHE A 213 -16.74 6.90 42.99
N THR A 214 -17.92 7.53 42.95
CA THR A 214 -18.07 9.00 42.90
C THR A 214 -17.77 9.61 44.26
N MET A 215 -18.20 8.96 45.36
CA MET A 215 -17.89 9.37 46.73
C MET A 215 -16.40 9.29 47.06
N GLU A 216 -15.68 8.34 46.45
CA GLU A 216 -14.22 8.20 46.56
C GLU A 216 -13.45 9.21 45.67
N GLY A 217 -14.15 10.03 44.87
CA GLY A 217 -13.57 11.05 43.99
C GLY A 217 -12.90 10.52 42.72
N CYS A 218 -12.86 9.19 42.54
CA CYS A 218 -12.20 8.50 41.43
C CYS A 218 -12.97 8.60 40.11
N VAL A 219 -14.31 8.57 40.16
CA VAL A 219 -15.19 8.64 38.99
C VAL A 219 -15.89 9.99 38.91
N GLU A 220 -15.99 10.55 37.71
CA GLU A 220 -16.78 11.74 37.39
C GLU A 220 -17.75 11.44 36.24
N VAL A 221 -19.04 11.67 36.47
CA VAL A 221 -20.09 11.39 35.49
C VAL A 221 -20.51 12.69 34.81
N ILE A 222 -20.35 12.74 33.49
CA ILE A 222 -20.73 13.83 32.60
C ILE A 222 -22.01 13.45 31.87
N ASP A 223 -23.13 14.01 32.30
CA ASP A 223 -24.45 13.78 31.68
C ASP A 223 -24.79 14.88 30.68
N TRP A 224 -24.80 14.54 29.39
CA TRP A 224 -25.12 15.45 28.30
C TRP A 224 -26.61 15.48 27.94
N ARG A 225 -27.46 14.64 28.55
CA ARG A 225 -28.92 14.64 28.31
C ARG A 225 -29.37 14.64 26.84
N VAL A 226 -28.52 14.16 25.93
CA VAL A 226 -28.74 14.18 24.46
C VAL A 226 -29.74 13.13 23.97
N SER A 227 -30.33 12.33 24.87
CA SER A 227 -31.28 11.25 24.56
C SER A 227 -32.47 11.68 23.69
N HIS A 228 -32.92 12.93 23.81
CA HIS A 228 -34.03 13.50 23.04
C HIS A 228 -33.70 13.82 21.57
N PHE A 229 -32.42 13.78 21.18
CA PHE A 229 -31.98 13.96 19.78
C PHE A 229 -31.85 12.64 19.02
N PHE A 230 -31.89 11.51 19.72
CA PHE A 230 -31.85 10.19 19.12
C PHE A 230 -33.22 9.79 18.57
N SER A 231 -33.26 9.33 17.32
CA SER A 231 -34.43 8.77 16.64
C SER A 231 -34.06 7.45 15.95
N GLU A 232 -35.03 6.60 15.63
CA GLU A 232 -34.75 5.33 14.93
C GLU A 232 -34.04 5.54 13.58
N SER A 233 -34.25 6.68 12.90
CA SER A 233 -33.67 6.96 11.59
C SER A 233 -32.22 7.48 11.61
N ASN A 234 -31.68 7.88 12.77
CA ASN A 234 -30.35 8.52 12.88
C ASN A 234 -29.51 7.98 14.04
N TRP A 235 -29.96 6.91 14.69
CA TRP A 235 -29.40 6.42 15.95
C TRP A 235 -27.89 6.19 15.85
N GLU A 236 -27.43 5.44 14.84
CA GLU A 236 -26.01 5.08 14.70
C GLU A 236 -25.12 6.29 14.37
N ASP A 237 -25.58 7.14 13.47
CA ASP A 237 -24.81 8.29 12.97
C ASP A 237 -24.63 9.37 14.04
N PHE A 238 -25.71 9.72 14.75
CA PHE A 238 -25.65 10.68 15.86
C PHE A 238 -24.91 10.11 17.07
N LEU A 239 -25.02 8.79 17.32
CA LEU A 239 -24.24 8.11 18.35
C LEU A 239 -22.73 8.24 18.08
N ASN A 240 -22.31 8.08 16.83
CA ASN A 240 -20.91 8.23 16.45
C ASN A 240 -20.40 9.66 16.70
N ASP A 241 -21.14 10.67 16.26
CA ASP A 241 -20.75 12.08 16.46
C ASP A 241 -20.62 12.45 17.95
N ILE A 242 -21.56 12.00 18.78
CA ILE A 242 -21.56 12.24 20.22
C ILE A 242 -20.46 11.46 20.95
N GLN A 243 -20.12 10.24 20.49
CA GLN A 243 -18.98 9.49 21.03
C GLN A 243 -17.65 10.19 20.71
N VAL A 244 -17.47 10.69 19.49
CA VAL A 244 -16.29 11.49 19.12
C VAL A 244 -16.23 12.76 19.95
N ALA A 245 -17.37 13.45 20.15
CA ALA A 245 -17.44 14.63 21.00
C ALA A 245 -16.96 14.31 22.43
N ALA A 246 -17.38 13.19 23.03
CA ALA A 246 -16.98 12.81 24.40
C ALA A 246 -15.48 12.53 24.52
N TRP A 247 -14.89 11.93 23.50
CA TRP A 247 -13.44 11.72 23.43
C TRP A 247 -12.68 13.04 23.29
N ARG A 248 -13.17 13.98 22.47
CA ARG A 248 -12.62 15.33 22.36
C ARG A 248 -12.68 16.07 23.69
N ASP A 249 -13.83 15.99 24.36
CA ASP A 249 -14.06 16.55 25.70
C ASP A 249 -13.03 16.03 26.71
N CYS A 250 -12.83 14.71 26.73
CA CYS A 250 -11.84 14.06 27.58
C CYS A 250 -10.43 14.58 27.32
N ILE A 251 -10.02 14.70 26.06
CA ILE A 251 -8.70 15.19 25.70
C ILE A 251 -8.51 16.63 26.18
N TYR A 252 -9.49 17.51 25.95
CA TYR A 252 -9.41 18.90 26.39
C TYR A 252 -9.36 19.03 27.92
N ARG A 253 -10.18 18.29 28.66
CA ARG A 253 -10.16 18.28 30.14
C ARG A 253 -8.83 17.82 30.74
N ASN A 254 -8.08 17.02 29.99
CA ASN A 254 -6.84 16.42 30.47
C ASN A 254 -5.58 17.00 29.81
N SER A 255 -5.75 17.95 28.89
CA SER A 255 -4.66 18.67 28.25
C SER A 255 -3.88 19.46 29.30
N GLY A 256 -2.62 19.09 29.53
CA GLY A 256 -1.75 19.71 30.54
C GLY A 256 -1.81 19.08 31.94
N THR A 257 -2.81 18.26 32.25
CA THR A 257 -2.95 17.62 33.57
C THR A 257 -2.69 16.12 33.55
N SER A 258 -2.92 15.41 32.44
CA SER A 258 -2.65 13.96 32.33
C SER A 258 -1.59 13.64 31.26
N GLN A 259 -0.75 12.64 31.51
CA GLN A 259 0.24 12.14 30.52
C GLN A 259 -0.30 11.02 29.62
N LYS A 260 -1.27 10.23 30.11
CA LYS A 260 -1.85 9.07 29.41
C LYS A 260 -3.37 9.09 29.52
N LEU A 261 -4.07 8.78 28.44
CA LEU A 261 -5.52 8.69 28.35
C LEU A 261 -5.95 7.31 27.85
N ALA A 262 -6.99 6.73 28.44
CA ALA A 262 -7.71 5.62 27.83
C ALA A 262 -9.08 6.10 27.35
N LEU A 263 -9.40 5.95 26.07
CA LEU A 263 -10.70 6.28 25.50
C LEU A 263 -11.45 4.98 25.20
N SER A 264 -12.64 4.81 25.75
CA SER A 264 -13.45 3.61 25.51
C SER A 264 -14.91 3.92 25.24
N THR A 265 -15.58 3.00 24.57
CA THR A 265 -17.02 2.97 24.37
C THR A 265 -17.65 1.81 25.14
N SER A 266 -18.93 1.92 25.50
CA SER A 266 -19.69 0.80 26.10
C SER A 266 -20.00 -0.34 25.13
N GLY A 267 -19.82 -0.13 23.81
CA GLY A 267 -19.95 -1.14 22.76
C GLY A 267 -18.63 -1.41 22.05
N GLN A 268 -18.61 -2.43 21.18
CA GLN A 268 -17.46 -2.76 20.34
C GLN A 268 -17.32 -1.74 19.19
N THR A 269 -16.10 -1.28 18.93
CA THR A 269 -15.79 -0.37 17.79
C THR A 269 -14.84 -1.04 16.80
N ASN A 270 -15.12 -0.89 15.50
CA ASN A 270 -14.26 -1.40 14.43
C ASN A 270 -13.35 -0.27 13.90
N LEU A 271 -12.04 -0.56 13.88
CA LEU A 271 -10.94 0.36 13.57
C LEU A 271 -10.85 0.83 12.10
N TYR A 272 -11.42 0.10 11.14
CA TYR A 272 -11.18 0.37 9.71
C TYR A 272 -12.43 0.65 8.87
N ASN A 273 -13.59 0.81 9.51
CA ASN A 273 -14.79 1.24 8.79
C ASN A 273 -14.81 2.77 8.64
N THR A 274 -14.96 3.25 7.41
CA THR A 274 -14.94 4.68 7.04
C THR A 274 -16.13 5.48 7.58
N SER A 275 -17.18 4.81 8.09
CA SER A 275 -18.37 5.43 8.69
C SER A 275 -18.37 5.43 10.23
N ASN A 276 -17.26 5.09 10.90
CA ASN A 276 -17.20 4.92 12.36
C ASN A 276 -16.53 6.10 13.10
N THR A 277 -16.75 6.17 14.42
CA THR A 277 -16.12 7.09 15.39
C THR A 277 -14.61 7.32 15.22
N TRP A 278 -13.87 6.29 14.80
CA TRP A 278 -12.44 6.37 14.56
C TRP A 278 -12.06 7.39 13.47
N ALA A 279 -12.81 7.45 12.37
CA ALA A 279 -12.56 8.41 11.30
C ALA A 279 -12.73 9.84 11.81
N GLY A 280 -13.75 10.10 12.64
CA GLY A 280 -13.96 11.39 13.29
C GLY A 280 -12.86 11.77 14.27
N LEU A 281 -12.32 10.81 15.03
CA LEU A 281 -11.19 11.03 15.94
C LEU A 281 -9.89 11.36 15.18
N LEU A 282 -9.60 10.68 14.07
CA LEU A 282 -8.47 11.00 13.21
C LEU A 282 -8.58 12.38 12.56
N GLN A 283 -9.78 12.76 12.11
CA GLN A 283 -10.05 14.10 11.59
C GLN A 283 -9.76 15.17 12.65
N PHE A 284 -10.19 14.92 13.90
CA PHE A 284 -9.88 15.80 15.02
C PHE A 284 -8.37 15.98 15.22
N PHE A 285 -7.59 14.90 15.26
CA PHE A 285 -6.13 14.99 15.44
C PHE A 285 -5.46 15.81 14.33
N VAL A 286 -5.85 15.59 13.08
CA VAL A 286 -5.28 16.34 11.97
C VAL A 286 -5.68 17.81 12.01
N LYS A 287 -6.94 18.14 12.34
CA LYS A 287 -7.41 19.52 12.48
C LYS A 287 -6.65 20.28 13.56
N GLU A 288 -6.41 19.65 14.71
CA GLU A 288 -5.67 20.23 15.83
C GLU A 288 -4.14 20.11 15.66
N ASN A 289 -3.66 19.73 14.46
CA ASN A 289 -2.23 19.65 14.09
C ASN A 289 -1.41 18.66 14.93
N PHE A 290 -2.05 17.60 15.40
CA PHE A 290 -1.42 16.46 16.04
C PHE A 290 -0.94 15.45 14.99
N THR A 291 0.27 14.92 15.16
CA THR A 291 0.79 13.78 14.40
C THR A 291 0.66 12.49 15.19
N VAL A 292 0.12 11.46 14.54
CA VAL A 292 0.09 10.09 15.06
C VAL A 292 1.43 9.46 14.71
N GLY A 293 2.34 9.36 15.68
CA GLY A 293 3.70 8.87 15.46
C GLY A 293 3.84 7.35 15.50
N TYR A 294 2.93 6.65 16.16
CA TYR A 294 2.98 5.20 16.37
C TYR A 294 1.58 4.66 16.67
N LEU A 295 1.15 3.63 15.93
CA LEU A 295 -0.10 2.89 16.13
C LEU A 295 0.24 1.41 16.35
N GLU A 296 -0.03 0.88 17.53
CA GLU A 296 0.13 -0.54 17.83
C GLU A 296 -1.23 -1.13 18.21
N VAL A 297 -1.67 -2.16 17.49
CA VAL A 297 -2.92 -2.87 17.77
C VAL A 297 -2.56 -4.23 18.36
N GLN A 298 -3.01 -4.51 19.58
CA GLN A 298 -2.83 -5.79 20.22
C GLN A 298 -4.18 -6.49 20.40
N ASP A 299 -4.32 -7.68 19.81
CA ASP A 299 -5.51 -8.54 19.94
C ASP A 299 -5.22 -9.65 20.96
N CYS A 300 -6.03 -9.70 22.03
CA CYS A 300 -5.93 -10.73 23.06
C CYS A 300 -7.15 -11.67 22.96
N HIS A 301 -6.92 -12.92 22.52
CA HIS A 301 -7.96 -13.96 22.42
C HIS A 301 -7.83 -15.02 23.53
N LYS A 302 -8.94 -15.66 23.91
CA LYS A 302 -8.97 -16.76 24.88
C LYS A 302 -9.04 -18.09 24.14
N SER A 303 -7.98 -18.91 24.16
CA SER A 303 -8.05 -20.31 23.71
C SER A 303 -8.80 -21.13 24.76
N ILE A 304 -10.04 -21.52 24.49
CA ILE A 304 -10.70 -22.62 25.22
C ILE A 304 -10.35 -23.90 24.46
N LEU A 305 -9.38 -24.67 24.97
CA LEU A 305 -9.25 -26.08 24.58
C LEU A 305 -10.44 -26.82 25.19
N SER A 306 -11.25 -27.44 24.32
CA SER A 306 -12.31 -28.36 24.71
C SER A 306 -11.71 -29.52 25.50
N SER A 307 -12.31 -29.81 26.64
CA SER A 307 -12.01 -30.98 27.47
C SER A 307 -12.45 -32.26 26.76
N SER A 308 -11.53 -32.87 26.00
CA SER A 308 -11.60 -34.28 25.60
C SER A 308 -10.18 -34.76 25.31
N ASP A 309 -9.43 -35.02 26.37
CA ASP A 309 -8.36 -36.02 26.43
C ASP A 309 -7.80 -35.99 27.86
N VAL A 310 -8.36 -36.84 28.71
CA VAL A 310 -7.81 -37.15 30.04
C VAL A 310 -6.81 -38.29 29.82
N GLY A 311 -5.54 -37.92 29.79
CA GLY A 311 -4.41 -38.81 30.07
C GLY A 311 -3.63 -38.20 31.23
N GLU A 312 -3.58 -38.94 32.33
CA GLU A 312 -2.85 -38.60 33.55
C GLU A 312 -1.34 -38.46 33.27
N GLU A 313 -0.73 -37.36 33.71
CA GLU A 313 0.27 -37.33 34.80
C GLU A 313 1.14 -36.06 34.76
N GLN A 314 1.54 -35.67 35.98
CA GLN A 314 2.56 -34.71 36.39
C GLN A 314 2.17 -33.23 36.49
N GLU A 315 1.88 -32.86 37.75
CA GLU A 315 2.09 -31.55 38.35
C GLU A 315 3.44 -30.95 37.91
N ASN A 316 3.38 -29.89 37.12
CA ASN A 316 4.39 -28.86 37.14
C ASN A 316 3.69 -27.50 37.18
N THR A 317 3.76 -26.86 38.33
CA THR A 317 3.09 -25.62 38.68
C THR A 317 3.84 -24.43 38.07
N GLU A 318 3.90 -24.34 36.75
CA GLU A 318 4.24 -23.10 36.06
C GLU A 318 2.96 -22.36 35.66
N ARG A 319 2.81 -21.13 36.16
CA ARG A 319 1.74 -20.19 35.76
C ARG A 319 1.66 -20.13 34.23
N ARG A 320 0.63 -20.73 33.65
CA ARG A 320 0.28 -20.58 32.23
C ARG A 320 0.00 -19.09 31.95
N GLN A 321 0.97 -18.37 31.41
CA GLN A 321 0.80 -17.01 30.91
C GLN A 321 -0.19 -17.04 29.73
N ALA A 322 -1.25 -16.23 29.79
CA ALA A 322 -2.03 -15.91 28.61
C ALA A 322 -1.12 -15.17 27.61
N LYS A 323 -0.79 -15.80 26.48
CA LYS A 323 -0.05 -15.16 25.38
C LYS A 323 -1.01 -14.24 24.63
N CYS A 324 -0.98 -12.93 24.91
CA CYS A 324 -1.40 -11.96 23.89
C CYS A 324 -0.38 -12.05 22.74
N GLY A 325 -0.84 -12.26 21.51
CA GLY A 325 0.04 -12.40 20.35
C GLY A 325 0.86 -11.12 20.11
N ARG A 326 2.08 -11.25 19.58
CA ARG A 326 2.76 -10.11 18.94
C ARG A 326 2.03 -9.80 17.62
N PRO A 327 1.83 -8.53 17.26
CA PRO A 327 0.99 -8.16 16.13
C PRO A 327 1.57 -8.64 14.79
N SER A 328 0.70 -9.14 13.92
CA SER A 328 0.90 -9.08 12.48
C SER A 328 -0.01 -7.97 11.95
N SER A 329 0.54 -6.99 11.24
CA SER A 329 -0.22 -5.85 10.68
C SER A 329 -1.29 -6.27 9.66
N ARG A 330 -1.30 -7.54 9.21
CA ARG A 330 -2.17 -8.05 8.14
C ARG A 330 -3.51 -8.64 8.61
N ASN A 331 -3.73 -8.87 9.89
CA ASN A 331 -4.96 -9.53 10.38
C ASN A 331 -5.98 -8.58 11.05
N ALA A 332 -5.90 -7.26 10.85
CA ALA A 332 -6.76 -6.29 11.54
C ALA A 332 -8.12 -6.02 10.86
N LEU A 333 -8.53 -6.82 9.87
CA LEU A 333 -9.85 -6.74 9.25
C LEU A 333 -10.90 -7.34 10.20
N GLY A 334 -11.66 -6.48 10.91
CA GLY A 334 -12.83 -6.89 11.69
C GLY A 334 -12.60 -7.08 13.20
N VAL A 335 -11.49 -6.60 13.76
CA VAL A 335 -11.24 -6.73 15.19
C VAL A 335 -12.06 -5.72 15.99
N ASN A 336 -12.94 -6.22 16.85
CA ASN A 336 -13.76 -5.42 17.75
C ASN A 336 -12.93 -4.90 18.93
N THR A 337 -12.78 -3.57 19.01
CA THR A 337 -11.93 -2.88 19.99
C THR A 337 -12.75 -2.43 21.19
N THR A 338 -12.22 -2.61 22.39
CA THR A 338 -12.88 -2.22 23.65
C THR A 338 -12.38 -0.87 24.16
N PHE A 339 -11.10 -0.52 23.94
CA PHE A 339 -10.55 0.78 24.30
C PHE A 339 -9.28 1.16 23.53
N PHE A 340 -9.02 2.47 23.46
CA PHE A 340 -7.85 3.12 22.88
C PHE A 340 -6.99 3.67 24.02
N TYR A 341 -5.68 3.47 23.96
CA TYR A 341 -4.71 4.03 24.90
C TYR A 341 -3.85 5.07 24.18
N ILE A 342 -3.91 6.32 24.63
CA ILE A 342 -3.24 7.47 24.06
C ILE A 342 -2.19 7.98 25.04
N SER A 343 -0.95 8.16 24.57
CA SER A 343 0.08 8.89 25.31
C SER A 343 0.22 10.31 24.76
N LEU A 344 0.12 11.29 25.66
CA LEU A 344 0.27 12.72 25.39
C LEU A 344 1.70 13.24 25.66
N ALA A 345 2.67 12.34 25.90
CA ALA A 345 4.02 12.70 26.32
C ALA A 345 4.91 13.21 25.16
N LYS A 346 5.70 14.26 25.44
CA LYS A 346 6.74 14.78 24.52
C LYS A 346 7.95 13.83 24.38
N ASP A 347 8.24 13.00 25.38
CA ASP A 347 9.48 12.19 25.41
C ASP A 347 9.50 10.98 24.48
N SER A 348 10.70 10.70 23.95
CA SER A 348 11.00 9.70 22.91
C SER A 348 11.05 8.24 23.39
N ASN A 349 11.09 7.98 24.69
CA ASN A 349 11.15 6.62 25.24
C ASN A 349 9.76 6.03 25.45
N VAL A 350 9.19 5.47 24.37
CA VAL A 350 7.95 4.69 24.39
C VAL A 350 8.27 3.22 24.09
N GLY A 351 9.33 2.69 24.70
CA GLY A 351 9.61 1.25 24.66
C GLY A 351 8.74 0.54 25.71
N GLU A 352 7.86 -0.35 25.26
CA GLU A 352 7.00 -1.25 26.05
C GLU A 352 5.67 -0.68 26.57
N TRP A 353 4.63 -1.54 26.59
CA TRP A 353 3.35 -1.27 27.26
C TRP A 353 3.60 -1.03 28.75
N PRO A 354 2.84 -0.16 29.43
CA PRO A 354 3.00 -0.02 30.87
C PRO A 354 2.84 -1.37 31.55
N SER A 355 3.76 -1.71 32.46
CA SER A 355 3.82 -3.04 33.10
C SER A 355 2.48 -3.47 33.73
N PHE A 356 1.67 -2.53 34.21
CA PHE A 356 0.35 -2.77 34.77
C PHE A 356 -0.71 -3.18 33.72
N VAL A 357 -0.63 -2.67 32.48
CA VAL A 357 -1.55 -3.04 31.38
C VAL A 357 -1.34 -4.51 31.04
N THR A 358 -0.08 -4.90 30.88
CA THR A 358 0.33 -6.29 30.61
C THR A 358 -0.03 -7.22 31.77
N GLN A 359 0.07 -6.77 33.04
CA GLN A 359 -0.26 -7.58 34.22
C GLN A 359 -1.76 -7.81 34.42
N CYS A 360 -2.63 -6.86 34.05
CA CYS A 360 -4.08 -7.03 34.20
C CYS A 360 -4.66 -8.06 33.22
N PHE A 361 -4.17 -8.10 31.98
CA PHE A 361 -4.56 -9.12 31.00
C PHE A 361 -4.18 -10.56 31.42
N VAL A 362 -3.24 -10.70 32.36
CA VAL A 362 -2.78 -11.99 32.89
C VAL A 362 -3.63 -12.47 34.08
N LYS A 363 -4.27 -11.56 34.84
CA LYS A 363 -4.92 -11.93 36.11
C LYS A 363 -6.40 -12.31 36.01
N GLU A 364 -7.18 -11.75 35.08
CA GLU A 364 -8.55 -12.19 34.76
C GLU A 364 -9.06 -11.41 33.52
N PRO A 365 -9.23 -12.05 32.34
CA PRO A 365 -9.67 -11.32 31.14
C PRO A 365 -11.19 -11.09 31.14
N PRO A 366 -11.69 -9.95 30.60
CA PRO A 366 -13.10 -9.77 30.27
C PRO A 366 -13.59 -10.95 29.41
N GLN A 367 -14.85 -11.36 29.56
CA GLN A 367 -15.46 -12.36 28.67
C GLN A 367 -15.64 -11.75 27.26
N GLY A 368 -14.60 -11.77 26.44
CA GLY A 368 -14.64 -11.24 25.06
C GLY A 368 -13.26 -11.05 24.43
N GLN A 369 -13.20 -10.93 23.10
CA GLN A 369 -12.01 -10.47 22.37
C GLN A 369 -11.80 -8.99 22.68
N VAL A 370 -10.62 -8.64 23.16
CA VAL A 370 -10.25 -7.25 23.49
C VAL A 370 -9.10 -6.85 22.58
N ALA A 371 -9.35 -5.87 21.71
CA ALA A 371 -8.28 -5.15 21.05
C ALA A 371 -7.96 -3.87 21.81
N ALA A 372 -6.67 -3.63 22.02
CA ALA A 372 -6.13 -2.39 22.57
C ALA A 372 -5.30 -1.68 21.50
N VAL A 373 -5.48 -0.37 21.39
CA VAL A 373 -4.83 0.45 20.37
C VAL A 373 -3.98 1.49 21.05
N ARG A 374 -2.65 1.42 20.91
CA ARG A 374 -1.72 2.40 21.47
C ARG A 374 -1.41 3.49 20.45
N MET A 375 -1.58 4.75 20.84
CA MET A 375 -1.28 5.91 20.00
C MET A 375 -0.32 6.88 20.70
N ARG A 376 0.65 7.40 19.94
CA ARG A 376 1.48 8.54 20.36
C ARG A 376 1.12 9.77 19.54
N ILE A 377 0.82 10.87 20.23
CA ILE A 377 0.57 12.17 19.62
C ILE A 377 1.81 13.06 19.76
N GLN A 378 2.32 13.61 18.64
CA GLN A 378 3.37 14.63 18.62
C GLN A 378 2.81 15.91 17.97
N GLU A 379 3.06 17.09 18.52
CA GLU A 379 2.84 18.34 17.79
C GLU A 379 3.87 18.44 16.66
N LYS A 380 3.40 18.67 15.43
CA LYS A 380 4.30 18.65 14.25
C LYS A 380 5.14 19.93 14.15
N GLU A 381 6.46 19.79 14.07
CA GLU A 381 7.31 20.78 13.39
C GLU A 381 7.01 20.74 11.88
N ASN A 382 6.38 21.81 11.37
CA ASN A 382 5.59 21.73 10.14
C ASN A 382 6.32 22.21 8.88
N ALA A 383 6.47 21.29 7.91
CA ALA A 383 6.20 21.63 6.51
C ALA A 383 4.66 21.71 6.33
N PRO A 384 4.12 22.82 5.76
CA PRO A 384 2.68 23.02 5.59
C PRO A 384 2.07 22.02 4.59
N PRO A 385 0.78 21.64 4.75
CA PRO A 385 0.07 20.79 3.80
C PRO A 385 -0.08 21.48 2.43
N LEU A 386 -0.19 20.69 1.35
CA LEU A 386 -0.36 21.23 -0.01
C LEU A 386 -1.67 22.01 -0.15
N VAL A 387 -2.76 21.55 0.47
CA VAL A 387 -4.04 22.28 0.51
C VAL A 387 -4.16 22.97 1.85
N THR A 388 -4.39 24.28 1.84
CA THR A 388 -4.52 25.08 3.06
C THR A 388 -5.80 25.92 3.03
N PRO A 389 -6.65 25.88 4.09
CA PRO A 389 -7.82 26.73 4.18
C PRO A 389 -7.44 28.20 4.37
N VAL A 390 -8.24 29.11 3.79
CA VAL A 390 -8.16 30.54 4.05
C VAL A 390 -9.10 30.86 5.21
N ASN A 391 -8.52 31.30 6.34
CA ASN A 391 -9.25 31.51 7.58
C ASN A 391 -10.49 32.41 7.40
N GLY A 392 -11.61 32.00 7.98
CA GLY A 392 -12.88 32.73 7.94
C GLY A 392 -13.60 32.68 6.58
N THR A 393 -13.24 31.74 5.69
CA THR A 393 -13.85 31.60 4.37
C THR A 393 -14.07 30.16 3.97
N GLN A 394 -14.88 29.92 2.93
CA GLN A 394 -15.00 28.61 2.28
C GLN A 394 -14.07 28.53 1.06
N ALA A 395 -12.82 28.95 1.24
CA ALA A 395 -11.77 28.95 0.23
C ALA A 395 -10.52 28.22 0.69
N PHE A 396 -9.82 27.60 -0.25
CA PHE A 396 -8.59 26.87 -0.05
C PHE A 396 -7.55 27.32 -1.07
N VAL A 397 -6.31 27.44 -0.63
CA VAL A 397 -5.14 27.72 -1.48
C VAL A 397 -4.25 26.48 -1.58
N ILE A 398 -3.64 26.29 -2.75
CA ILE A 398 -2.83 25.12 -3.09
C ILE A 398 -1.37 25.52 -3.32
N SER A 399 -1.15 26.44 -4.25
CA SER A 399 0.19 26.81 -4.70
C SER A 399 0.18 28.17 -5.39
N ALA A 400 1.33 28.83 -5.41
CA ALA A 400 1.51 30.16 -5.98
C ALA A 400 2.58 30.16 -7.07
N PHE A 401 2.30 30.85 -8.17
CA PHE A 401 3.14 30.93 -9.35
C PHE A 401 3.17 32.36 -9.91
N TYR A 402 4.32 32.78 -10.40
CA TYR A 402 4.49 34.02 -11.15
C TYR A 402 4.29 33.77 -12.65
N ASP A 403 3.41 34.56 -13.28
CA ASP A 403 3.08 34.47 -14.70
C ASP A 403 3.35 35.79 -15.41
N ASP A 404 4.36 35.75 -16.28
CA ASP A 404 4.82 36.86 -17.12
C ASP A 404 4.59 36.62 -18.62
N ARG A 405 3.78 35.60 -18.96
CA ARG A 405 3.47 35.27 -20.35
C ARG A 405 2.51 36.29 -20.95
N GLN A 406 2.65 36.58 -22.25
CA GLN A 406 1.82 37.54 -22.98
C GLN A 406 1.71 38.92 -22.28
N GLN A 407 2.83 39.41 -21.73
CA GLN A 407 2.91 40.69 -20.99
C GLN A 407 2.01 40.75 -19.74
N GLN A 408 1.58 39.61 -19.21
CA GLN A 408 1.00 39.58 -17.86
C GLN A 408 2.10 39.89 -16.83
N ASP A 409 1.71 40.43 -15.68
CA ASP A 409 2.62 40.65 -14.54
C ASP A 409 1.85 40.36 -13.24
N VAL A 410 1.53 39.09 -13.05
CA VAL A 410 0.62 38.64 -11.99
C VAL A 410 1.17 37.43 -11.25
N ILE A 411 0.76 37.30 -9.99
CA ILE A 411 0.91 36.08 -9.19
C ILE A 411 -0.42 35.33 -9.27
N ARG A 412 -0.36 34.10 -9.79
CA ARG A 412 -1.47 33.16 -9.87
C ARG A 412 -1.41 32.21 -8.68
N ILE A 413 -2.44 32.24 -7.84
CA ILE A 413 -2.57 31.32 -6.72
C ILE A 413 -3.69 30.34 -7.05
N LEU A 414 -3.35 29.05 -7.17
CA LEU A 414 -4.33 28.01 -7.43
C LEU A 414 -5.08 27.67 -6.15
N GLY A 415 -6.37 27.43 -6.26
CA GLY A 415 -7.22 27.18 -5.12
C GLY A 415 -8.54 26.47 -5.45
N ILE A 416 -9.37 26.33 -4.42
CA ILE A 416 -10.73 25.78 -4.50
C ILE A 416 -11.65 26.69 -3.69
N VAL A 417 -12.83 27.04 -4.20
CA VAL A 417 -13.80 27.92 -3.51
C VAL A 417 -15.20 27.38 -3.58
N LYS A 418 -16.02 27.67 -2.56
CA LYS A 418 -17.47 27.51 -2.65
C LYS A 418 -18.03 28.58 -3.58
N ARG A 419 -18.59 28.14 -4.70
CA ARG A 419 -18.93 29.02 -5.82
C ARG A 419 -19.95 30.10 -5.46
N ASP A 420 -21.02 29.69 -4.78
CA ASP A 420 -22.11 30.59 -4.37
C ASP A 420 -21.62 31.78 -3.52
N GLN A 421 -20.60 31.59 -2.68
CA GLN A 421 -20.07 32.67 -1.84
C GLN A 421 -19.46 33.81 -2.68
N TYR A 422 -18.79 33.48 -3.79
CA TYR A 422 -18.09 34.47 -4.61
C TYR A 422 -18.94 34.94 -5.79
N GLU A 423 -19.72 34.04 -6.40
CA GLU A 423 -20.63 34.35 -7.49
C GLU A 423 -21.82 35.20 -7.01
N LYS A 424 -22.38 34.93 -5.81
CA LYS A 424 -23.59 35.61 -5.30
C LYS A 424 -23.27 36.65 -4.22
N MET A 425 -22.42 36.33 -3.24
CA MET A 425 -22.19 37.20 -2.07
C MET A 425 -21.01 38.18 -2.25
N LYS A 426 -20.24 38.06 -3.34
CA LYS A 426 -19.12 38.95 -3.70
C LYS A 426 -18.08 39.15 -2.58
N THR A 427 -17.78 38.10 -1.82
CA THR A 427 -16.71 38.15 -0.81
C THR A 427 -15.37 38.55 -1.43
N THR A 428 -14.69 39.53 -0.84
CA THR A 428 -13.37 40.01 -1.31
C THR A 428 -12.25 39.31 -0.53
N LEU A 429 -11.21 38.88 -1.25
CA LEU A 429 -9.96 38.38 -0.66
C LEU A 429 -8.82 39.34 -0.97
N TYR A 430 -7.77 39.32 -0.15
CA TYR A 430 -6.58 40.14 -0.31
C TYR A 430 -5.34 39.27 -0.42
N CYS A 431 -4.46 39.66 -1.34
CA CYS A 431 -3.13 39.11 -1.48
C CYS A 431 -2.14 39.96 -0.70
N HIS A 432 -1.32 39.29 0.10
CA HIS A 432 -0.23 39.86 0.89
C HIS A 432 1.07 39.38 0.27
N VAL A 433 1.68 40.20 -0.58
CA VAL A 433 2.88 39.86 -1.35
C VAL A 433 4.11 40.38 -0.62
N GLN A 434 5.03 39.47 -0.29
CA GLN A 434 6.29 39.84 0.34
C GLN A 434 7.33 40.19 -0.73
N CYS A 435 7.65 41.48 -0.84
CA CYS A 435 8.83 42.00 -1.54
C CYS A 435 10.01 42.11 -0.53
N GLU A 436 11.25 42.27 -1.00
CA GLU A 436 12.50 42.26 -0.19
C GLU A 436 12.38 42.87 1.22
N SER A 437 11.85 44.09 1.36
CA SER A 437 11.73 44.79 2.65
C SER A 437 10.32 45.33 2.96
N ALA A 438 9.32 45.01 2.14
CA ALA A 438 7.97 45.56 2.29
C ALA A 438 6.90 44.51 1.96
N LEU A 439 5.86 44.46 2.80
CA LEU A 439 4.65 43.70 2.54
C LEU A 439 3.65 44.59 1.79
N HIS A 440 3.20 44.12 0.62
CA HIS A 440 2.21 44.81 -0.18
C HIS A 440 0.88 44.07 -0.14
N VAL A 441 -0.20 44.81 0.14
CA VAL A 441 -1.55 44.24 0.23
C VAL A 441 -2.42 44.80 -0.89
N GLY A 442 -3.11 43.92 -1.62
CA GLY A 442 -4.01 44.30 -2.70
C GLY A 442 -5.16 43.31 -2.86
N PRO A 443 -6.28 43.70 -3.50
CA PRO A 443 -7.40 42.81 -3.72
C PRO A 443 -7.00 41.66 -4.66
N ALA A 444 -7.46 40.46 -4.33
CA ALA A 444 -7.35 39.28 -5.18
C ALA A 444 -8.55 39.22 -6.12
N GLU A 445 -8.31 39.10 -7.42
CA GLU A 445 -9.36 38.73 -8.36
C GLU A 445 -9.60 37.22 -8.28
N VAL A 446 -10.85 36.83 -8.03
CA VAL A 446 -11.24 35.42 -7.86
C VAL A 446 -11.81 34.90 -9.19
N ASP A 447 -11.02 34.09 -9.89
CA ASP A 447 -11.35 33.53 -11.20
C ASP A 447 -11.69 32.04 -11.07
N ILE A 448 -12.99 31.76 -10.89
CA ILE A 448 -13.53 30.40 -10.75
C ILE A 448 -13.53 29.73 -12.13
N HIS A 449 -12.97 28.52 -12.20
CA HIS A 449 -12.92 27.76 -13.44
C HIS A 449 -14.33 27.34 -13.86
N SER A 450 -14.65 27.53 -15.14
CA SER A 450 -16.00 27.28 -15.67
C SER A 450 -16.41 25.81 -15.66
N GLU A 451 -15.45 24.87 -15.68
CA GLU A 451 -15.75 23.45 -15.52
C GLU A 451 -15.71 23.02 -14.06
N HIS A 452 -16.89 22.94 -13.47
CA HIS A 452 -17.12 22.46 -12.11
C HIS A 452 -18.24 21.42 -12.03
N PHE A 453 -18.87 21.03 -13.15
CA PHE A 453 -19.89 19.97 -13.26
C PHE A 453 -21.05 20.09 -12.26
N ASP A 454 -21.53 21.32 -12.05
CA ASP A 454 -22.55 21.69 -11.06
C ASP A 454 -22.23 21.38 -9.59
N PHE A 455 -20.99 21.03 -9.27
CA PHE A 455 -20.56 20.85 -7.88
C PHE A 455 -20.52 22.19 -7.12
N PRO A 456 -20.79 22.19 -5.80
CA PRO A 456 -20.78 23.39 -4.97
C PRO A 456 -19.42 24.10 -4.89
N TYR A 457 -18.32 23.33 -4.88
CA TYR A 457 -16.96 23.84 -4.92
C TYR A 457 -16.36 23.65 -6.32
N GLY A 458 -15.63 24.68 -6.77
CA GLY A 458 -14.92 24.69 -8.04
C GLY A 458 -13.43 24.99 -7.86
N ALA A 459 -12.62 24.51 -8.79
CA ALA A 459 -11.25 24.97 -8.93
C ALA A 459 -11.24 26.48 -9.24
N THR A 460 -10.27 27.21 -8.70
CA THR A 460 -10.17 28.66 -8.87
C THR A 460 -8.72 29.10 -9.04
N THR A 461 -8.55 30.28 -9.59
CA THR A 461 -7.29 31.01 -9.62
C THR A 461 -7.49 32.37 -8.96
N PHE A 462 -6.77 32.63 -7.88
CA PHE A 462 -6.68 33.96 -7.31
C PHE A 462 -5.57 34.73 -8.03
N LEU A 463 -5.93 35.82 -8.69
CA LEU A 463 -5.01 36.68 -9.42
C LEU A 463 -4.63 37.88 -8.54
N CYS A 464 -3.35 37.97 -8.23
CA CYS A 464 -2.77 39.11 -7.53
C CYS A 464 -1.89 39.90 -8.50
N LYS A 465 -2.03 41.23 -8.52
CA LYS A 465 -1.07 42.08 -9.23
C LYS A 465 0.31 41.93 -8.59
N ASN A 466 1.38 41.89 -9.39
CA ASN A 466 2.74 41.98 -8.89
C ASN A 466 3.03 43.42 -8.43
N PRO A 467 3.20 43.70 -7.12
CA PRO A 467 3.52 45.04 -6.64
C PRO A 467 5.04 45.29 -6.56
N CYS A 468 5.87 44.25 -6.75
CA CYS A 468 7.31 44.32 -6.54
C CYS A 468 8.08 44.84 -7.78
N GLY A 469 7.44 44.96 -8.94
CA GLY A 469 8.12 45.38 -10.17
C GLY A 469 9.28 44.45 -10.54
N SER A 470 10.51 44.97 -10.55
CA SER A 470 11.74 44.21 -10.80
C SER A 470 12.37 43.57 -9.54
N THR A 471 11.80 43.82 -8.35
CA THR A 471 12.33 43.35 -7.07
C THR A 471 11.95 41.89 -6.82
N ALA A 472 12.79 41.13 -6.10
CA ALA A 472 12.54 39.71 -5.86
C ALA A 472 11.26 39.48 -5.03
N MET A 473 10.40 38.59 -5.52
CA MET A 473 9.20 38.10 -4.82
C MET A 473 9.48 36.73 -4.21
N SER A 474 9.19 36.55 -2.92
CA SER A 474 9.47 35.27 -2.23
C SER A 474 8.21 34.47 -1.90
N SER A 475 7.18 35.13 -1.38
CA SER A 475 5.95 34.47 -0.94
C SER A 475 4.73 35.37 -1.06
N VAL A 476 3.57 34.73 -1.04
CA VAL A 476 2.26 35.38 -1.03
C VAL A 476 1.33 34.69 -0.03
N THR A 477 0.53 35.48 0.69
CA THR A 477 -0.54 34.97 1.57
C THR A 477 -1.89 35.48 1.08
N VAL A 478 -2.93 34.66 1.16
CA VAL A 478 -4.31 35.07 0.87
C VAL A 478 -5.09 35.14 2.18
N SER A 479 -5.81 36.23 2.42
CA SER A 479 -6.66 36.38 3.60
C SER A 479 -7.88 37.26 3.31
N THR A 480 -8.79 37.36 4.28
CA THR A 480 -9.94 38.28 4.24
C THR A 480 -9.60 39.69 4.73
N SER A 481 -8.42 39.89 5.33
CA SER A 481 -8.03 41.17 5.93
C SER A 481 -7.10 41.97 5.02
N MET A 482 -7.26 43.29 5.06
CA MET A 482 -6.34 44.27 4.47
C MET A 482 -5.11 44.55 5.36
N ASP A 483 -5.06 43.98 6.56
CA ASP A 483 -4.04 44.29 7.55
C ASP A 483 -2.64 43.80 7.14
N SER A 484 -1.60 44.56 7.49
CA SER A 484 -0.21 44.23 7.20
C SER A 484 0.36 43.03 7.99
N ARG A 485 -0.45 42.38 8.84
CA ARG A 485 -0.12 41.13 9.52
C ARG A 485 -1.12 40.06 9.09
N PRO A 486 -0.85 39.33 7.99
CA PRO A 486 -1.85 38.42 7.45
C PRO A 486 -2.10 37.25 8.39
N PRO A 487 -3.36 36.98 8.79
CA PRO A 487 -3.73 35.70 9.37
C PRO A 487 -3.74 34.67 8.24
N GLY A 488 -2.70 33.82 8.13
CA GLY A 488 -2.66 32.80 7.09
C GLY A 488 -1.30 32.13 6.88
N VAL A 489 -1.24 31.19 5.93
CA VAL A 489 -0.02 30.48 5.56
C VAL A 489 0.60 31.14 4.33
N ALA A 490 1.87 31.52 4.44
CA ALA A 490 2.63 32.05 3.32
C ALA A 490 2.97 30.95 2.31
N LEU A 491 2.55 31.13 1.06
CA LEU A 491 2.88 30.24 -0.05
C LEU A 491 4.14 30.74 -0.74
N LYS A 492 5.14 29.86 -0.89
CA LYS A 492 6.31 30.14 -1.73
C LYS A 492 5.88 30.23 -3.20
N ILE A 493 6.33 31.28 -3.89
CA ILE A 493 6.14 31.40 -5.34
C ILE A 493 7.13 30.47 -6.03
N GLN A 494 6.63 29.46 -6.74
CA GLN A 494 7.46 28.31 -7.15
C GLN A 494 8.35 28.60 -8.39
N ASN A 495 7.90 29.47 -9.29
CA ASN A 495 8.49 29.71 -10.62
C ASN A 495 8.86 31.19 -10.87
N THR A 496 9.47 31.85 -9.88
CA THR A 496 10.03 33.20 -10.04
C THR A 496 11.04 33.24 -11.19
N LYS A 497 11.35 34.43 -11.73
CA LYS A 497 12.29 34.55 -12.85
C LYS A 497 13.65 33.93 -12.54
N GLU A 498 14.09 34.03 -11.28
CA GLU A 498 15.35 33.51 -10.77
C GLU A 498 15.30 32.01 -10.49
N SER A 499 14.13 31.45 -10.17
CA SER A 499 13.98 30.01 -9.87
C SER A 499 13.75 29.14 -11.10
N ARG A 500 13.40 29.74 -12.24
CA ARG A 500 13.19 29.03 -13.51
C ARG A 500 14.51 28.42 -14.01
N PRO A 501 14.49 27.17 -14.51
CA PRO A 501 15.70 26.58 -15.07
C PRO A 501 16.07 27.26 -16.40
N ALA A 502 17.37 27.50 -16.63
CA ALA A 502 17.86 28.15 -17.85
C ALA A 502 17.59 27.35 -19.13
N LYS A 503 17.42 26.04 -19.01
CA LYS A 503 17.02 25.12 -20.09
C LYS A 503 15.97 24.16 -19.57
N LEU A 504 15.12 23.68 -20.47
CA LEU A 504 14.19 22.59 -20.18
C LEU A 504 14.98 21.37 -19.70
N GLN A 505 14.52 20.74 -18.63
CA GLN A 505 15.20 19.61 -18.00
C GLN A 505 14.80 18.27 -18.62
N ARG A 506 13.62 18.22 -19.25
CA ARG A 506 13.04 17.02 -19.86
C ARG A 506 12.06 17.37 -20.98
N ASP A 507 11.80 16.41 -21.86
CA ASP A 507 10.82 16.61 -22.93
C ASP A 507 9.39 16.44 -22.44
N PHE A 508 9.11 15.39 -21.65
CA PHE A 508 7.76 15.05 -21.22
C PHE A 508 7.67 14.93 -19.70
N THR A 509 6.64 15.54 -19.13
CA THR A 509 6.14 15.20 -17.79
C THR A 509 4.71 14.70 -17.91
N VAL A 510 4.42 13.56 -17.29
CA VAL A 510 3.07 13.01 -17.20
C VAL A 510 2.40 13.54 -15.95
N CYS A 511 1.27 14.22 -16.11
CA CYS A 511 0.41 14.71 -15.05
C CYS A 511 -0.78 13.77 -14.92
N LEU A 512 -0.75 12.91 -13.88
CA LEU A 512 -1.87 12.01 -13.60
C LEU A 512 -2.96 12.72 -12.81
N SER A 513 -4.21 12.36 -13.09
CA SER A 513 -5.36 12.72 -12.26
C SER A 513 -5.20 12.22 -10.82
N THR A 514 -6.06 12.68 -9.92
CA THR A 514 -6.00 12.32 -8.49
C THR A 514 -6.04 10.81 -8.26
N MET A 515 -5.14 10.30 -7.43
CA MET A 515 -5.10 8.92 -6.98
C MET A 515 -5.85 8.78 -5.66
N PHE A 516 -6.98 8.07 -5.70
CA PHE A 516 -7.83 7.78 -4.54
C PHE A 516 -8.22 6.29 -4.55
N ASN A 517 -8.10 5.66 -3.39
CA ASN A 517 -8.40 4.26 -3.12
C ASN A 517 -7.79 3.30 -4.16
N PHE A 518 -6.56 3.58 -4.59
CA PHE A 518 -5.94 2.90 -5.72
C PHE A 518 -5.18 1.64 -5.28
N SER A 519 -5.45 0.50 -5.93
CA SER A 519 -4.88 -0.82 -5.58
C SER A 519 -4.37 -1.65 -6.78
N ASN A 520 -4.41 -1.08 -7.99
CA ASN A 520 -4.02 -1.76 -9.22
C ASN A 520 -2.49 -1.69 -9.44
N VAL A 521 -1.77 -2.55 -8.74
CA VAL A 521 -0.30 -2.54 -8.65
C VAL A 521 0.34 -2.85 -10.01
N LEU A 522 -0.09 -3.94 -10.66
CA LEU A 522 0.50 -4.37 -11.93
C LEU A 522 0.33 -3.32 -13.03
N GLN A 523 -0.90 -2.81 -13.20
CA GLN A 523 -1.19 -1.78 -14.20
C GLN A 523 -0.40 -0.51 -13.92
N LEU A 524 -0.25 -0.09 -12.66
CA LEU A 524 0.57 1.09 -12.32
C LEU A 524 2.03 0.93 -12.74
N ILE A 525 2.65 -0.23 -12.43
CA ILE A 525 4.03 -0.50 -12.83
C ILE A 525 4.13 -0.49 -14.37
N GLN A 526 3.20 -1.16 -15.06
CA GLN A 526 3.19 -1.21 -16.52
C GLN A 526 3.00 0.17 -17.14
N SER A 527 2.07 0.99 -16.64
CA SER A 527 1.85 2.36 -17.11
C SER A 527 3.09 3.23 -16.91
N LEU A 528 3.71 3.19 -15.72
CA LEU A 528 4.92 3.98 -15.42
C LEU A 528 6.10 3.60 -16.33
N GLU A 529 6.32 2.30 -16.55
CA GLU A 529 7.37 1.82 -17.45
C GLU A 529 7.05 2.12 -18.91
N MET A 530 5.78 2.05 -19.31
CA MET A 530 5.34 2.50 -20.63
C MET A 530 5.62 3.99 -20.84
N TYR A 531 5.31 4.86 -19.87
CA TYR A 531 5.64 6.29 -19.98
C TYR A 531 7.14 6.51 -20.14
N ARG A 532 7.97 5.77 -19.41
CA ARG A 532 9.42 5.82 -19.52
C ARG A 532 9.89 5.40 -20.93
N LEU A 533 9.38 4.28 -21.46
CA LEU A 533 9.68 3.81 -22.82
C LEU A 533 9.25 4.82 -23.89
N LEU A 534 8.14 5.53 -23.67
CA LEU A 534 7.64 6.57 -24.58
C LEU A 534 8.38 7.90 -24.45
N GLY A 535 9.30 8.05 -23.49
CA GLY A 535 10.17 9.22 -23.34
C GLY A 535 9.81 10.18 -22.21
N ALA A 536 8.94 9.78 -21.27
CA ALA A 536 8.68 10.54 -20.05
C ALA A 536 9.95 10.69 -19.21
N GLY A 537 10.25 11.91 -18.77
CA GLY A 537 11.32 12.18 -17.81
C GLY A 537 10.83 12.32 -16.37
N LYS A 538 9.52 12.51 -16.17
CA LYS A 538 8.90 12.68 -14.85
C LYS A 538 7.42 12.30 -14.89
N VAL A 539 6.92 11.74 -13.79
CA VAL A 539 5.49 11.53 -13.55
C VAL A 539 5.10 12.22 -12.24
N VAL A 540 3.99 12.95 -12.23
CA VAL A 540 3.46 13.63 -11.03
C VAL A 540 2.14 12.99 -10.64
N ILE A 541 2.03 12.60 -9.38
CA ILE A 541 0.88 11.91 -8.81
C ILE A 541 0.40 12.66 -7.58
N TYR A 542 -0.88 13.05 -7.58
CA TYR A 542 -1.53 13.65 -6.42
C TYR A 542 -2.29 12.57 -5.68
N LYS A 543 -1.78 12.17 -4.52
CA LYS A 543 -2.23 10.98 -3.81
C LYS A 543 -3.00 11.32 -2.55
N THR A 544 -4.24 10.85 -2.48
CA THR A 544 -5.05 10.86 -1.25
C THR A 544 -4.74 9.61 -0.43
N ASN A 545 -4.99 8.43 -0.99
CA ASN A 545 -4.73 7.12 -0.38
C ASN A 545 -4.57 6.03 -1.47
N CYS A 546 -3.92 4.92 -1.12
CA CYS A 546 -3.66 3.76 -1.98
C CYS A 546 -3.38 2.53 -1.10
N SER A 547 -3.28 1.34 -1.69
CA SER A 547 -2.83 0.13 -0.98
C SER A 547 -1.35 0.18 -0.59
N ASP A 548 -0.94 -0.64 0.37
CA ASP A 548 0.46 -0.73 0.82
C ASP A 548 1.41 -1.17 -0.31
N GLN A 549 0.97 -2.09 -1.17
CA GLN A 549 1.75 -2.53 -2.33
C GLN A 549 1.95 -1.41 -3.35
N VAL A 550 0.92 -0.57 -3.57
CA VAL A 550 1.06 0.63 -4.41
C VAL A 550 2.01 1.63 -3.75
N GLN A 551 1.92 1.81 -2.44
CA GLN A 551 2.80 2.72 -1.70
C GLN A 551 4.28 2.30 -1.87
N GLU A 552 4.59 1.01 -1.71
CA GLU A 552 5.94 0.47 -1.90
C GLU A 552 6.49 0.74 -3.31
N VAL A 553 5.66 0.56 -4.34
CA VAL A 553 6.02 0.88 -5.74
C VAL A 553 6.25 2.38 -5.93
N LEU A 554 5.39 3.23 -5.36
CA LEU A 554 5.55 4.68 -5.43
C LEU A 554 6.82 5.16 -4.74
N ASP A 555 7.19 4.56 -3.60
CA ASP A 555 8.41 4.88 -2.86
C ASP A 555 9.65 4.50 -3.66
N TYR A 556 9.62 3.34 -4.33
CA TYR A 556 10.68 2.92 -5.26
C TYR A 556 10.92 3.99 -6.36
N TYR A 557 9.87 4.40 -7.08
CA TYR A 557 10.01 5.38 -8.16
C TYR A 557 10.27 6.81 -7.66
N THR A 558 9.84 7.14 -6.44
CA THR A 558 10.13 8.44 -5.82
C THR A 558 11.60 8.52 -5.42
N LYS A 559 12.17 7.45 -4.84
CA LYS A 559 13.59 7.33 -4.53
C LYS A 559 14.45 7.39 -5.79
N GLU A 560 14.00 6.77 -6.88
CA GLU A 560 14.65 6.86 -8.19
C GLU A 560 14.58 8.28 -8.79
N GLY A 561 13.63 9.11 -8.35
CA GLY A 561 13.41 10.45 -8.86
C GLY A 561 12.54 10.52 -10.12
N PHE A 562 12.00 9.40 -10.60
CA PHE A 562 11.12 9.36 -11.77
C PHE A 562 9.69 9.81 -11.45
N VAL A 563 9.15 9.39 -10.30
CA VAL A 563 7.83 9.80 -9.81
C VAL A 563 7.98 10.91 -8.78
N GLN A 564 7.02 11.84 -8.74
CA GLN A 564 6.82 12.78 -7.65
C GLN A 564 5.42 12.58 -7.10
N VAL A 565 5.35 12.13 -5.84
CA VAL A 565 4.08 11.98 -5.12
C VAL A 565 3.84 13.24 -4.29
N LEU A 566 2.73 13.92 -4.55
CA LEU A 566 2.24 15.05 -3.77
C LEU A 566 1.06 14.61 -2.92
N LYS A 567 1.11 14.86 -1.62
CA LYS A 567 0.02 14.52 -0.70
C LYS A 567 -1.17 15.43 -0.98
N TRP A 568 -2.27 14.84 -1.43
CA TRP A 568 -3.52 15.53 -1.70
C TRP A 568 -4.47 15.36 -0.52
N THR A 569 -4.79 16.46 0.16
CA THR A 569 -5.48 16.45 1.46
C THR A 569 -6.83 17.15 1.43
N ILE A 570 -7.45 17.31 0.26
CA ILE A 570 -8.73 18.01 0.14
C ILE A 570 -9.87 17.30 0.88
N ASN A 571 -9.79 15.97 0.99
CA ASN A 571 -10.75 15.14 1.73
C ASN A 571 -10.75 15.38 3.25
N LEU A 572 -9.79 16.15 3.76
CA LEU A 572 -9.79 16.61 5.15
C LEU A 572 -10.75 17.78 5.39
N TYR A 573 -11.11 18.50 4.32
CA TYR A 573 -11.85 19.76 4.41
C TYR A 573 -13.18 19.72 3.67
N LEU A 574 -13.25 18.95 2.59
CA LEU A 574 -14.42 18.76 1.75
C LEU A 574 -14.74 17.27 1.65
N ASN A 575 -15.97 16.94 1.23
CA ASN A 575 -16.35 15.60 0.80
C ASN A 575 -16.28 15.49 -0.74
N PRO A 576 -15.13 15.10 -1.34
CA PRO A 576 -14.97 15.12 -2.78
C PRO A 576 -15.72 13.93 -3.40
N SER A 577 -16.39 14.17 -4.51
CA SER A 577 -17.16 13.13 -5.19
C SER A 577 -16.27 12.06 -5.82
N ALA A 578 -16.72 10.80 -5.77
CA ALA A 578 -16.12 9.70 -6.52
C ALA A 578 -16.62 9.63 -7.98
N GLY A 579 -17.59 10.47 -8.37
CA GLY A 579 -18.14 10.50 -9.72
C GLY A 579 -18.20 11.89 -10.32
N TRP A 580 -18.50 11.93 -11.62
CA TRP A 580 -18.41 13.16 -12.41
C TRP A 580 -19.72 13.93 -12.52
N ARG A 581 -20.87 13.30 -12.27
CA ARG A 581 -22.20 13.95 -12.29
C ARG A 581 -22.66 14.30 -10.89
N PHE A 582 -22.77 15.59 -10.57
CA PHE A 582 -23.29 16.05 -9.28
C PHE A 582 -24.66 15.46 -8.92
N PRO A 583 -25.69 15.46 -9.79
CA PRO A 583 -27.02 14.94 -9.43
C PRO A 583 -27.05 13.45 -9.04
N ASN A 584 -26.06 12.67 -9.48
CA ASN A 584 -26.03 11.22 -9.27
C ASN A 584 -25.05 10.81 -8.16
N HIS A 585 -23.95 11.53 -8.01
CA HIS A 585 -22.85 11.13 -7.12
C HIS A 585 -22.74 12.01 -5.88
N LEU A 586 -23.37 13.20 -5.88
CA LEU A 586 -23.32 14.18 -4.80
C LEU A 586 -21.87 14.52 -4.39
N GLY A 587 -21.70 15.24 -3.29
CA GLY A 587 -20.40 15.70 -2.79
C GLY A 587 -20.11 17.16 -3.12
N ASP A 588 -19.02 17.65 -2.53
CA ASP A 588 -18.65 19.07 -2.54
C ASP A 588 -17.83 19.46 -3.77
N LEU A 589 -16.94 18.58 -4.23
CA LEU A 589 -15.94 18.85 -5.26
C LEU A 589 -15.91 17.75 -6.31
N HIS A 590 -15.85 18.16 -7.58
CA HIS A 590 -15.84 17.26 -8.73
C HIS A 590 -14.67 16.25 -8.70
N TYR A 591 -14.99 14.96 -8.75
CA TYR A 591 -14.09 13.82 -8.99
C TYR A 591 -12.74 13.93 -8.26
N HIS A 592 -12.80 13.90 -6.92
CA HIS A 592 -11.65 14.04 -6.03
C HIS A 592 -10.79 15.31 -6.19
N GLY A 593 -11.26 16.31 -6.93
CA GLY A 593 -10.52 17.56 -7.19
C GLY A 593 -9.54 17.46 -8.34
N GLN A 594 -9.75 16.55 -9.30
CA GLN A 594 -8.84 16.34 -10.44
C GLN A 594 -8.49 17.64 -11.19
N ILE A 595 -9.44 18.55 -11.40
CA ILE A 595 -9.18 19.81 -12.13
C ILE A 595 -8.16 20.69 -11.39
N ALA A 596 -8.26 20.78 -10.06
CA ALA A 596 -7.34 21.58 -9.25
C ALA A 596 -5.91 21.02 -9.31
N VAL A 597 -5.74 19.70 -9.23
CA VAL A 597 -4.41 19.08 -9.29
C VAL A 597 -3.77 19.14 -10.66
N LEU A 598 -4.56 19.02 -11.74
CA LEU A 598 -4.04 19.14 -13.09
C LEU A 598 -3.49 20.55 -13.33
N ASN A 599 -4.19 21.60 -12.87
CA ASN A 599 -3.70 22.97 -12.95
C ASN A 599 -2.43 23.18 -12.08
N ASP A 600 -2.33 22.56 -10.90
CA ASP A 600 -1.07 22.60 -10.12
C ASP A 600 0.08 21.95 -10.90
N CYS A 601 -0.16 20.80 -11.54
CA CYS A 601 0.85 20.10 -12.31
C CYS A 601 1.32 20.92 -13.52
N LEU A 602 0.38 21.62 -14.19
CA LEU A 602 0.64 22.52 -15.30
C LEU A 602 1.69 23.56 -14.91
N TYR A 603 1.40 24.38 -13.90
CA TYR A 603 2.27 25.50 -13.52
C TYR A 603 3.58 25.03 -12.85
N ARG A 604 3.54 23.92 -12.11
CA ARG A 604 4.74 23.33 -11.48
C ARG A 604 5.77 22.88 -12.51
N ASN A 605 5.33 22.43 -13.69
CA ASN A 605 6.20 21.82 -14.69
C ASN A 605 6.35 22.62 -15.98
N MET A 606 5.65 23.74 -16.13
CA MET A 606 5.64 24.52 -17.39
C MET A 606 7.01 25.03 -17.87
N TYR A 607 7.95 25.24 -16.94
CA TYR A 607 9.30 25.71 -17.27
C TYR A 607 10.35 24.62 -17.16
N SER A 608 9.99 23.41 -16.71
CA SER A 608 10.92 22.28 -16.61
C SER A 608 10.75 21.27 -17.74
N SER A 609 9.58 21.26 -18.40
CA SER A 609 9.21 20.25 -19.40
C SER A 609 8.81 20.88 -20.73
N ARG A 610 9.22 20.28 -21.86
CA ARG A 610 8.84 20.75 -23.20
C ARG A 610 7.35 20.56 -23.48
N TYR A 611 6.82 19.41 -23.06
CA TYR A 611 5.42 19.02 -23.17
C TYR A 611 4.91 18.42 -21.86
N LEU A 612 3.62 18.61 -21.58
CA LEU A 612 2.90 17.91 -20.53
C LEU A 612 1.89 16.95 -21.13
N VAL A 613 1.80 15.76 -20.54
CA VAL A 613 0.87 14.70 -20.92
C VAL A 613 -0.19 14.59 -19.83
N PHE A 614 -1.45 14.86 -20.16
CA PHE A 614 -2.58 14.83 -19.24
C PHE A 614 -3.42 13.58 -19.49
N ILE A 615 -3.29 12.59 -18.61
CA ILE A 615 -3.89 11.25 -18.71
C ILE A 615 -4.22 10.70 -17.31
N ASP A 616 -5.06 9.67 -17.25
CA ASP A 616 -5.36 8.94 -16.01
C ASP A 616 -4.35 7.79 -15.78
N GLN A 617 -4.47 7.06 -14.66
CA GLN A 617 -3.48 6.03 -14.30
C GLN A 617 -3.57 4.76 -15.18
N ASP A 618 -4.70 4.57 -15.84
CA ASP A 618 -5.09 3.43 -16.69
C ASP A 618 -5.06 3.74 -18.19
N GLU A 619 -4.48 4.89 -18.57
CA GLU A 619 -4.46 5.41 -19.94
C GLU A 619 -3.02 5.56 -20.48
N VAL A 620 -2.77 5.21 -21.75
CA VAL A 620 -1.47 5.40 -22.41
C VAL A 620 -1.66 5.96 -23.82
N ILE A 621 -0.99 7.06 -24.18
CA ILE A 621 -1.00 7.55 -25.57
C ILE A 621 0.00 6.73 -26.40
N LEU A 622 -0.50 5.88 -27.30
CA LEU A 622 0.33 4.98 -28.11
C LEU A 622 0.54 5.54 -29.52
N PRO A 623 1.80 5.78 -29.94
CA PRO A 623 2.13 6.12 -31.33
C PRO A 623 2.12 4.87 -32.22
N TYR A 624 1.53 4.97 -33.42
CA TYR A 624 1.43 3.85 -34.39
C TYR A 624 2.41 3.99 -35.55
N LYS A 625 2.85 5.21 -35.87
CA LYS A 625 3.83 5.50 -36.94
C LYS A 625 5.22 5.86 -36.42
N HIS A 626 5.40 5.88 -35.10
CA HIS A 626 6.60 6.32 -34.42
C HIS A 626 6.88 5.41 -33.22
N GLU A 627 8.12 5.38 -32.74
CA GLU A 627 8.51 4.52 -31.61
C GLU A 627 8.20 5.14 -30.24
N ASN A 628 8.26 6.46 -30.13
CA ASN A 628 8.13 7.20 -28.86
C ASN A 628 7.43 8.56 -29.05
N TRP A 629 7.16 9.27 -27.96
CA TRP A 629 6.51 10.58 -28.00
C TRP A 629 7.39 11.67 -28.61
N ARG A 630 8.72 11.62 -28.47
CA ARG A 630 9.60 12.65 -29.07
C ARG A 630 9.44 12.68 -30.58
N ASP A 631 9.55 11.52 -31.23
CA ASP A 631 9.43 11.40 -32.69
C ASP A 631 8.01 11.76 -33.17
N LEU A 632 6.99 11.35 -32.41
CA LEU A 632 5.60 11.72 -32.66
C LEU A 632 5.39 13.24 -32.61
N MET A 633 5.90 13.90 -31.58
CA MET A 633 5.71 15.34 -31.37
C MET A 633 6.51 16.18 -32.37
N ASP A 634 7.72 15.75 -32.74
CA ASP A 634 8.50 16.43 -33.78
C ASP A 634 7.82 16.33 -35.15
N TYR A 635 7.24 15.17 -35.49
CA TYR A 635 6.40 15.02 -36.68
C TYR A 635 5.15 15.92 -36.63
N LEU A 636 4.36 15.83 -35.55
CA LEU A 636 3.10 16.56 -35.43
C LEU A 636 3.31 18.08 -35.42
N THR A 637 4.29 18.58 -34.67
CA THR A 637 4.59 20.01 -34.59
C THR A 637 5.04 20.54 -35.95
N LYS A 638 5.89 19.80 -36.68
CA LYS A 638 6.35 20.18 -38.02
C LYS A 638 5.22 20.16 -39.06
N ALA A 639 4.32 19.18 -38.98
CA ALA A 639 3.25 19.00 -39.94
C ALA A 639 2.09 19.99 -39.74
N THR A 640 1.84 20.43 -38.51
CA THR A 640 0.61 21.16 -38.15
C THR A 640 0.85 22.56 -37.60
N GLY A 641 2.05 22.83 -37.06
CA GLY A 641 2.32 24.06 -36.30
C GLY A 641 1.56 24.18 -34.97
N ALA A 642 0.88 23.11 -34.52
CA ALA A 642 0.06 23.13 -33.32
C ALA A 642 0.89 22.99 -32.03
N ASN A 643 0.27 23.36 -30.90
CA ASN A 643 0.85 23.25 -29.57
C ASN A 643 0.01 22.37 -28.63
N ILE A 644 -1.25 22.11 -28.98
CA ILE A 644 -2.18 21.26 -28.23
C ILE A 644 -2.57 20.11 -29.14
N PHE A 645 -2.32 18.88 -28.70
CA PHE A 645 -2.60 17.68 -29.47
C PHE A 645 -3.62 16.83 -28.72
N TRP A 646 -4.76 16.56 -29.35
CA TRP A 646 -5.80 15.71 -28.80
C TRP A 646 -5.77 14.31 -29.36
N PHE A 647 -5.93 13.34 -28.47
CA PHE A 647 -5.96 11.92 -28.77
C PHE A 647 -7.32 11.38 -28.39
N THR A 648 -7.97 10.72 -29.35
CA THR A 648 -9.28 10.09 -29.16
C THR A 648 -9.13 8.91 -28.21
N ASN A 649 -10.02 8.84 -27.21
CA ASN A 649 -10.11 7.70 -26.32
C ASN A 649 -10.50 6.43 -27.08
N THR A 650 -9.80 5.34 -26.81
CA THR A 650 -10.05 4.02 -27.37
C THR A 650 -10.04 3.02 -26.23
N VAL A 651 -11.20 2.44 -25.94
CA VAL A 651 -11.37 1.46 -24.86
C VAL A 651 -10.87 0.08 -25.29
N PHE A 652 -10.03 -0.51 -24.44
CA PHE A 652 -9.57 -1.89 -24.49
C PHE A 652 -10.16 -2.63 -23.28
N PRO A 653 -11.29 -3.34 -23.44
CA PRO A 653 -12.02 -3.93 -22.32
C PRO A 653 -11.19 -4.95 -21.53
N ALA A 654 -11.15 -4.77 -20.21
CA ALA A 654 -10.49 -5.71 -19.30
C ALA A 654 -11.33 -6.99 -19.07
N ASP A 655 -12.66 -6.88 -19.17
CA ASP A 655 -13.63 -7.93 -18.79
C ASP A 655 -13.69 -9.10 -19.79
N SER A 656 -13.07 -8.97 -20.97
CA SER A 656 -13.11 -10.01 -22.02
C SER A 656 -12.11 -11.15 -21.84
N HIS A 657 -11.30 -11.11 -20.78
CA HIS A 657 -10.35 -12.17 -20.46
C HIS A 657 -10.68 -12.76 -19.10
N ALA A 658 -11.22 -13.99 -19.09
CA ALA A 658 -10.94 -14.87 -17.96
C ALA A 658 -9.42 -14.85 -17.80
N LYS A 659 -8.90 -14.54 -16.59
CA LYS A 659 -7.46 -14.58 -16.28
C LYS A 659 -6.88 -15.79 -17.00
N ASP A 660 -6.14 -15.56 -18.09
CA ASP A 660 -5.70 -16.66 -18.91
C ASP A 660 -4.67 -17.38 -18.04
N SER A 661 -5.03 -18.58 -17.56
CA SER A 661 -4.16 -19.38 -16.69
C SER A 661 -2.83 -19.71 -17.39
N SER A 662 -2.72 -19.43 -18.69
CA SER A 662 -1.50 -19.56 -19.46
C SER A 662 -0.47 -18.45 -19.26
N THR A 663 -0.83 -17.21 -18.89
CA THR A 663 0.14 -16.12 -18.62
C THR A 663 0.52 -16.06 -17.13
N LEU A 664 1.17 -17.13 -16.65
CA LEU A 664 1.60 -17.30 -15.25
C LEU A 664 2.52 -16.20 -14.69
N GLN A 665 3.05 -15.29 -15.50
CA GLN A 665 4.14 -14.41 -15.08
C GLN A 665 3.76 -13.43 -13.97
N TRP A 666 2.54 -12.86 -13.97
CA TRP A 666 2.12 -11.83 -13.00
C TRP A 666 0.76 -12.10 -12.33
N ASN A 667 0.21 -13.31 -12.44
CA ASN A 667 -1.12 -13.67 -11.93
C ASN A 667 -1.26 -13.55 -10.39
N ASP A 668 -0.13 -13.53 -9.68
CA ASP A 668 0.00 -13.32 -8.23
C ASP A 668 0.05 -11.84 -7.82
N ILE A 669 0.21 -10.92 -8.78
CA ILE A 669 0.25 -9.48 -8.52
C ILE A 669 -1.16 -8.90 -8.71
N SER A 670 -1.63 -8.12 -7.74
CA SER A 670 -2.92 -7.42 -7.85
C SER A 670 -2.91 -6.43 -9.01
N GLY A 671 -3.87 -6.55 -9.92
CA GLY A 671 -4.07 -5.58 -10.99
C GLY A 671 -4.37 -6.18 -12.35
N ILE A 672 -4.46 -5.31 -13.35
CA ILE A 672 -4.71 -5.64 -14.76
C ILE A 672 -3.37 -5.75 -15.49
N ASN A 673 -3.20 -6.81 -16.29
CA ASN A 673 -2.07 -6.97 -17.20
C ASN A 673 -2.39 -6.32 -18.55
N ILE A 674 -1.92 -5.10 -18.79
CA ILE A 674 -2.27 -4.34 -20.01
C ILE A 674 -1.83 -5.04 -21.30
N LEU A 675 -0.84 -5.94 -21.26
CA LEU A 675 -0.35 -6.65 -22.45
C LEU A 675 -1.35 -7.69 -22.98
N GLU A 676 -2.31 -8.13 -22.15
CA GLU A 676 -3.32 -9.11 -22.55
C GLU A 676 -4.48 -8.48 -23.33
N HIS A 677 -4.63 -7.16 -23.26
CA HIS A 677 -5.78 -6.44 -23.83
C HIS A 677 -5.45 -5.85 -25.20
N VAL A 678 -5.42 -6.72 -26.22
CA VAL A 678 -5.13 -6.38 -27.63
C VAL A 678 -6.38 -6.28 -28.50
N LYS A 679 -7.55 -6.10 -27.90
CA LYS A 679 -8.83 -5.93 -28.60
C LYS A 679 -9.44 -4.60 -28.18
N ARG A 680 -9.62 -3.71 -29.15
CA ARG A 680 -10.26 -2.40 -28.93
C ARG A 680 -11.69 -2.37 -29.45
N GLU A 681 -12.52 -1.54 -28.86
CA GLU A 681 -13.86 -1.28 -29.40
C GLU A 681 -13.80 -0.50 -30.72
N THR A 682 -14.65 -0.87 -31.68
CA THR A 682 -14.78 -0.18 -32.98
C THR A 682 -15.96 0.78 -33.04
N LYS A 683 -16.95 0.60 -32.16
CA LYS A 683 -18.16 1.42 -32.06
C LYS A 683 -18.25 2.08 -30.70
N VAL A 684 -17.65 3.27 -30.61
CA VAL A 684 -17.72 4.09 -29.39
C VAL A 684 -19.17 4.59 -29.20
N ARG A 685 -19.88 4.09 -28.20
CA ARG A 685 -21.22 4.60 -27.83
C ARG A 685 -21.07 5.81 -26.91
N ARG A 686 -21.43 6.99 -27.46
CA ARG A 686 -21.40 8.35 -26.85
C ARG A 686 -20.05 9.07 -26.95
N THR A 687 -20.14 10.39 -26.94
CA THR A 687 -19.06 11.39 -26.92
C THR A 687 -17.99 11.06 -25.88
N GLU A 688 -16.97 10.29 -26.23
CA GLU A 688 -15.90 9.96 -25.29
C GLU A 688 -14.84 11.04 -25.21
N ALA A 689 -14.42 11.25 -23.96
CA ALA A 689 -13.34 12.10 -23.49
C ALA A 689 -12.08 12.03 -24.36
N LYS A 690 -11.50 13.18 -24.73
CA LYS A 690 -10.15 13.24 -25.31
C LYS A 690 -9.12 13.42 -24.20
N LYS A 691 -7.88 13.01 -24.46
CA LYS A 691 -6.72 13.36 -23.63
C LYS A 691 -5.69 14.08 -24.48
N MET A 692 -4.68 14.68 -23.83
CA MET A 692 -3.85 15.66 -24.51
C MET A 692 -2.38 15.64 -24.14
N ILE A 693 -1.57 15.97 -25.14
CA ILE A 693 -0.18 16.40 -24.98
C ILE A 693 -0.12 17.87 -25.38
N ILE A 694 0.39 18.73 -24.51
CA ILE A 694 0.43 20.19 -24.76
C ILE A 694 1.80 20.78 -24.47
N ASP A 695 2.16 21.86 -25.18
CA ASP A 695 3.14 22.81 -24.65
C ASP A 695 2.51 23.53 -23.45
N PRO A 696 3.03 23.39 -22.22
CA PRO A 696 2.38 23.99 -21.06
C PRO A 696 2.40 25.53 -21.05
N ARG A 697 3.29 26.17 -21.82
CA ARG A 697 3.46 27.62 -21.80
C ARG A 697 2.33 28.36 -22.52
N ILE A 698 1.54 27.68 -23.34
CA ILE A 698 0.40 28.28 -24.07
C ILE A 698 -0.93 28.23 -23.29
N ALA A 699 -0.99 27.48 -22.18
CA ALA A 699 -2.23 27.25 -21.43
C ALA A 699 -2.26 28.03 -20.10
N TYR A 700 -3.38 28.70 -19.82
CA TYR A 700 -3.64 29.38 -18.55
C TYR A 700 -4.44 28.49 -17.60
N LYS A 701 -5.41 27.73 -18.13
CA LYS A 701 -6.29 26.84 -17.37
C LYS A 701 -6.53 25.56 -18.16
N ILE A 702 -6.58 24.44 -17.46
CA ILE A 702 -6.90 23.15 -18.05
C ILE A 702 -8.05 22.46 -17.33
N SER A 703 -8.76 21.63 -18.07
CA SER A 703 -9.63 20.60 -17.51
C SER A 703 -9.10 19.21 -17.91
N VAL A 704 -9.88 18.17 -17.59
CA VAL A 704 -9.56 16.76 -17.83
C VAL A 704 -9.44 16.45 -19.33
N HIS A 705 -10.28 17.06 -20.17
CA HIS A 705 -10.37 16.72 -21.60
C HIS A 705 -9.86 17.81 -22.55
N TYR A 706 -9.78 19.06 -22.09
CA TYR A 706 -9.32 20.17 -22.92
C TYR A 706 -8.79 21.35 -22.10
N PRO A 707 -7.97 22.24 -22.71
CA PRO A 707 -7.60 23.51 -22.09
C PRO A 707 -8.81 24.46 -22.04
N LEU A 708 -9.13 24.99 -20.85
CA LEU A 708 -10.23 25.94 -20.66
C LEU A 708 -9.87 27.32 -21.21
N GLU A 709 -8.62 27.75 -21.03
CA GLU A 709 -8.13 29.05 -21.48
C GLU A 709 -6.68 28.92 -21.96
N ASN A 710 -6.42 29.35 -23.19
CA ASN A 710 -5.11 29.21 -23.85
C ASN A 710 -4.99 30.16 -25.05
N PHE A 711 -3.77 30.34 -25.56
CA PHE A 711 -3.47 31.13 -26.76
C PHE A 711 -2.76 30.31 -27.86
N GLY A 712 -2.87 28.99 -27.81
CA GLY A 712 -2.20 28.08 -28.75
C GLY A 712 -3.13 27.53 -29.82
N VAL A 713 -2.54 26.83 -30.79
CA VAL A 713 -3.29 26.14 -31.85
C VAL A 713 -3.51 24.68 -31.47
N ARG A 714 -4.74 24.20 -31.67
CA ARG A 714 -5.15 22.83 -31.43
C ARG A 714 -5.10 21.98 -32.70
N HIS A 715 -4.62 20.76 -32.56
CA HIS A 715 -4.71 19.72 -33.57
C HIS A 715 -5.31 18.43 -32.99
N GLU A 716 -6.25 17.84 -33.70
CA GLU A 716 -6.81 16.52 -33.38
C GLU A 716 -6.03 15.46 -34.14
N VAL A 717 -5.36 14.57 -33.40
CA VAL A 717 -4.47 13.58 -33.99
C VAL A 717 -5.29 12.43 -34.56
N ASN A 718 -5.01 12.07 -35.81
CA ASN A 718 -5.64 10.93 -36.46
C ASN A 718 -5.23 9.63 -35.74
N GLU A 719 -6.19 8.75 -35.44
CA GLU A 719 -5.97 7.48 -34.74
C GLU A 719 -4.95 6.55 -35.41
N GLN A 720 -4.78 6.66 -36.74
CA GLN A 720 -3.75 5.90 -37.47
C GLN A 720 -2.32 6.40 -37.18
N VAL A 721 -2.18 7.59 -36.61
CA VAL A 721 -0.89 8.17 -36.20
C VAL A 721 -0.62 7.85 -34.73
N ALA A 722 -1.62 8.11 -33.87
CA ALA A 722 -1.59 7.80 -32.45
C ALA A 722 -3.01 7.82 -31.87
N LEU A 723 -3.27 7.01 -30.84
CA LEU A 723 -4.53 7.02 -30.09
C LEU A 723 -4.28 6.83 -28.60
N LEU A 724 -5.30 7.11 -27.79
CA LEU A 724 -5.27 6.88 -26.35
C LEU A 724 -5.76 5.46 -26.05
N TYR A 725 -4.86 4.61 -25.57
CA TYR A 725 -5.13 3.27 -25.07
C TYR A 725 -5.70 3.35 -23.66
N HIS A 726 -6.98 3.03 -23.48
CA HIS A 726 -7.65 3.03 -22.17
C HIS A 726 -8.03 1.61 -21.77
N CYS A 727 -7.29 1.03 -20.84
CA CYS A 727 -7.51 -0.34 -20.38
C CYS A 727 -8.29 -0.37 -19.07
N LYS A 728 -9.58 -0.70 -19.15
CA LYS A 728 -10.52 -0.66 -18.02
C LYS A 728 -11.60 -1.73 -18.10
N GLU A 729 -12.20 -2.04 -16.96
CA GLU A 729 -13.42 -2.86 -16.87
C GLU A 729 -14.61 -2.14 -17.54
N TYR A 730 -15.40 -2.86 -18.35
CA TYR A 730 -16.45 -2.28 -19.19
C TYR A 730 -17.65 -3.22 -19.39
N ALA A 731 -18.81 -2.81 -18.86
CA ALA A 731 -20.00 -3.64 -18.71
C ALA A 731 -20.73 -4.04 -20.01
N GLU A 732 -20.54 -3.34 -21.13
CA GLU A 732 -21.20 -3.67 -22.42
C GLU A 732 -20.21 -3.67 -23.59
N ILE A 733 -19.71 -4.84 -23.96
CA ILE A 733 -18.84 -4.99 -25.14
C ILE A 733 -19.72 -4.98 -26.40
N THR A 734 -19.54 -3.99 -27.28
CA THR A 734 -20.34 -3.88 -28.51
C THR A 734 -19.74 -4.65 -29.68
N GLU A 735 -18.63 -4.16 -30.23
CA GLU A 735 -17.91 -4.71 -31.38
C GLU A 735 -16.42 -4.45 -31.18
N GLN A 736 -15.58 -5.48 -31.35
CA GLN A 736 -14.15 -5.42 -31.09
C GLN A 736 -13.32 -5.65 -32.36
N ALA A 737 -12.22 -4.91 -32.50
CA ALA A 737 -11.16 -5.16 -33.49
C ALA A 737 -9.85 -5.53 -32.80
N TYR A 738 -9.09 -6.41 -33.44
CA TYR A 738 -7.75 -6.79 -32.99
C TYR A 738 -6.76 -5.66 -33.28
N ASP A 739 -6.04 -5.24 -32.24
CA ASP A 739 -5.03 -4.17 -32.28
C ASP A 739 -3.82 -4.55 -31.40
N PRO A 740 -2.76 -5.13 -32.00
CA PRO A 740 -1.62 -5.67 -31.26
C PRO A 740 -0.54 -4.62 -30.96
N ARG A 741 -0.81 -3.31 -31.13
CA ARG A 741 0.24 -2.29 -31.03
C ARG A 741 0.97 -2.33 -29.68
N ILE A 742 0.24 -2.57 -28.59
CA ILE A 742 0.81 -2.66 -27.24
C ILE A 742 1.82 -3.81 -27.11
N SER A 743 1.64 -4.91 -27.84
CA SER A 743 2.55 -6.07 -27.82
C SER A 743 3.95 -5.78 -28.37
N HIS A 744 4.13 -4.68 -29.12
CA HIS A 744 5.47 -4.25 -29.55
C HIS A 744 6.38 -3.87 -28.39
N TYR A 745 5.79 -3.50 -27.25
CA TYR A 745 6.51 -3.14 -26.04
C TYR A 745 6.65 -4.32 -25.06
N GLU A 746 6.17 -5.52 -25.40
CA GLU A 746 6.13 -6.69 -24.50
C GLU A 746 7.50 -7.06 -23.94
N ASP A 747 8.52 -7.18 -24.80
CA ASP A 747 9.88 -7.54 -24.38
C ASP A 747 10.50 -6.52 -23.41
N PRO A 748 10.62 -5.21 -23.76
CA PRO A 748 11.21 -4.22 -22.85
C PRO A 748 10.35 -3.99 -21.61
N LEU A 749 9.02 -4.03 -21.74
CA LEU A 749 8.12 -3.84 -20.61
C LEU A 749 8.24 -5.00 -19.61
N SER A 750 8.30 -6.25 -20.09
CA SER A 750 8.43 -7.42 -19.23
C SER A 750 9.71 -7.42 -18.42
N VAL A 751 10.83 -7.03 -19.05
CA VAL A 751 12.13 -6.88 -18.36
C VAL A 751 12.04 -5.82 -17.27
N ASN A 752 11.50 -4.64 -17.58
CA ASN A 752 11.40 -3.54 -16.63
C ASN A 752 10.43 -3.82 -15.48
N VAL A 753 9.24 -4.36 -15.79
CA VAL A 753 8.23 -4.73 -14.78
C VAL A 753 8.81 -5.76 -13.81
N ASN A 754 9.46 -6.83 -14.31
CA ASN A 754 10.08 -7.83 -13.44
C ASN A 754 11.17 -7.23 -12.54
N LYS A 755 11.98 -6.29 -13.06
CA LYS A 755 13.00 -5.58 -12.28
C LYS A 755 12.39 -4.74 -11.15
N VAL A 756 11.25 -4.10 -11.39
CA VAL A 756 10.55 -3.33 -10.34
C VAL A 756 9.92 -4.27 -9.33
N LEU A 757 9.23 -5.32 -9.78
CA LEU A 757 8.62 -6.33 -8.92
C LEU A 757 9.64 -6.99 -7.99
N SER A 758 10.84 -7.34 -8.49
CA SER A 758 11.90 -7.95 -7.68
C SER A 758 12.44 -7.04 -6.58
N LYS A 759 12.25 -5.72 -6.72
CA LYS A 759 12.70 -4.71 -5.75
C LYS A 759 11.58 -4.21 -4.83
N THR A 760 10.35 -4.67 -5.06
CA THR A 760 9.15 -4.19 -4.36
C THR A 760 8.32 -5.39 -3.91
N VAL A 761 7.24 -5.69 -4.64
CA VAL A 761 6.14 -6.57 -4.22
C VAL A 761 6.51 -8.06 -4.31
N ARG A 762 7.42 -8.44 -5.22
CA ARG A 762 7.77 -9.84 -5.50
C ARG A 762 9.21 -10.13 -5.09
N ARG A 763 9.43 -10.22 -3.78
CA ARG A 763 10.73 -10.59 -3.17
C ARG A 763 11.01 -12.11 -3.24
N SER A 764 10.08 -12.89 -3.78
CA SER A 764 10.26 -14.30 -4.13
C SER A 764 9.37 -14.64 -5.33
N TYR A 765 9.89 -15.37 -6.30
CA TYR A 765 9.14 -15.83 -7.48
C TYR A 765 8.31 -17.07 -7.12
N PRO A 766 7.00 -17.12 -7.45
CA PRO A 766 6.26 -18.35 -7.35
C PRO A 766 6.78 -19.33 -8.41
N LEU A 767 7.17 -20.53 -7.97
CA LEU A 767 7.44 -21.64 -8.87
C LEU A 767 6.30 -22.65 -8.66
N LEU A 768 5.29 -22.60 -9.53
CA LEU A 768 4.08 -23.38 -9.35
C LEU A 768 4.31 -24.83 -9.79
N ILE A 769 4.31 -25.73 -8.82
CA ILE A 769 4.24 -27.17 -9.09
C ILE A 769 2.81 -27.48 -9.51
N THR A 770 2.66 -27.97 -10.74
CA THR A 770 1.36 -28.14 -11.37
C THR A 770 1.07 -29.64 -11.52
N PRO A 771 0.02 -30.18 -10.88
CA PRO A 771 -0.39 -31.56 -11.11
C PRO A 771 -0.93 -31.75 -12.53
N ILE A 772 -0.63 -32.91 -13.11
CA ILE A 772 -1.15 -33.30 -14.43
C ILE A 772 -2.32 -34.26 -14.22
N ASP A 773 -3.52 -33.81 -14.60
CA ASP A 773 -4.75 -34.59 -14.52
C ASP A 773 -4.90 -35.31 -13.15
N ASP A 774 -5.37 -36.56 -13.13
CA ASP A 774 -5.50 -37.40 -11.93
C ASP A 774 -4.34 -38.42 -11.79
N ILE A 775 -3.13 -38.07 -12.26
CA ILE A 775 -1.95 -38.94 -12.15
C ILE A 775 -0.92 -38.35 -11.18
N ASP A 776 -0.12 -39.20 -10.52
CA ASP A 776 0.99 -38.79 -9.63
C ASP A 776 2.20 -38.26 -10.43
N LEU A 777 1.95 -37.26 -11.28
CA LEU A 777 2.92 -36.52 -12.10
C LEU A 777 2.68 -35.02 -11.93
N PHE A 778 3.75 -34.29 -11.64
CA PHE A 778 3.74 -32.84 -11.47
C PHE A 778 4.76 -32.19 -12.39
N ILE A 779 4.42 -31.07 -13.04
CA ILE A 779 5.35 -30.27 -13.84
C ILE A 779 5.76 -29.01 -13.08
N VAL A 780 7.03 -28.61 -13.24
CA VAL A 780 7.65 -27.50 -12.50
C VAL A 780 7.98 -26.34 -13.44
N SER A 781 8.70 -26.61 -14.53
CA SER A 781 9.20 -25.59 -15.44
C SER A 781 9.53 -26.16 -16.82
N ALA A 782 9.63 -25.29 -17.82
CA ALA A 782 9.88 -25.69 -19.21
C ALA A 782 10.99 -24.85 -19.86
N PHE A 783 11.87 -25.51 -20.61
CA PHE A 783 13.05 -24.91 -21.23
C PHE A 783 13.24 -25.40 -22.67
N TYR A 784 13.69 -24.52 -23.54
CA TYR A 784 14.20 -24.91 -24.84
C TYR A 784 15.64 -25.44 -24.70
N ASP A 785 15.85 -26.70 -25.12
CA ASP A 785 17.17 -27.34 -25.14
C ASP A 785 17.58 -27.66 -26.59
N GLY A 786 18.29 -26.69 -27.17
CA GLY A 786 18.88 -26.73 -28.51
C GLY A 786 20.31 -27.29 -28.56
N ARG A 787 20.83 -27.89 -27.48
CA ARG A 787 22.24 -28.32 -27.41
C ARG A 787 22.48 -29.55 -28.28
N THR A 788 23.65 -29.62 -28.90
CA THR A 788 24.16 -30.83 -29.56
C THR A 788 25.13 -31.51 -28.61
N LEU A 789 24.75 -32.66 -28.06
CA LEU A 789 25.58 -33.43 -27.13
C LEU A 789 25.75 -34.83 -27.73
N ASN A 790 26.99 -35.33 -27.75
CA ASN A 790 27.36 -36.61 -28.38
C ASN A 790 26.91 -36.70 -29.86
N GLU A 791 27.14 -35.64 -30.63
CA GLU A 791 26.82 -35.54 -32.08
C GLU A 791 25.32 -35.66 -32.44
N LEU A 792 24.42 -35.68 -31.45
CA LEU A 792 22.98 -35.68 -31.66
C LEU A 792 22.39 -34.29 -31.35
N PRO A 793 21.89 -33.54 -32.34
CA PRO A 793 21.21 -32.29 -32.09
C PRO A 793 19.88 -32.54 -31.36
N SER A 794 19.70 -31.89 -30.21
CA SER A 794 18.44 -31.85 -29.49
C SER A 794 17.69 -30.59 -29.95
N ASP A 795 16.49 -30.73 -30.50
CA ASP A 795 15.58 -29.60 -30.78
C ASP A 795 14.26 -29.87 -30.04
N VAL A 796 14.33 -29.76 -28.71
CA VAL A 796 13.25 -30.16 -27.82
C VAL A 796 12.90 -29.07 -26.82
N ILE A 797 11.64 -29.07 -26.39
CA ILE A 797 11.18 -28.44 -25.17
C ILE A 797 11.32 -29.49 -24.07
N ARG A 798 12.15 -29.21 -23.07
CA ARG A 798 12.35 -30.04 -21.88
C ARG A 798 11.49 -29.47 -20.76
N ILE A 799 10.59 -30.28 -20.24
CA ILE A 799 9.73 -29.91 -19.11
C ILE A 799 10.19 -30.73 -17.90
N ILE A 800 10.58 -30.04 -16.84
CA ILE A 800 11.04 -30.68 -15.59
C ILE A 800 9.82 -31.06 -14.78
N GLY A 801 9.77 -32.30 -14.30
CA GLY A 801 8.67 -32.82 -13.50
C GLY A 801 9.11 -33.69 -12.33
N ILE A 802 8.16 -33.94 -11.44
CA ILE A 802 8.24 -34.84 -10.29
C ILE A 802 7.28 -35.98 -10.57
N VAL A 803 7.74 -37.21 -10.46
CA VAL A 803 6.96 -38.39 -10.85
C VAL A 803 7.14 -39.53 -9.87
N LYS A 804 6.07 -40.27 -9.62
CA LYS A 804 6.13 -41.50 -8.84
C LYS A 804 6.71 -42.64 -9.68
N GLY A 805 7.78 -43.27 -9.22
CA GLY A 805 8.55 -44.26 -10.01
C GLY A 805 7.70 -45.41 -10.57
N GLU A 806 6.79 -45.95 -9.75
CA GLU A 806 5.91 -47.08 -10.10
C GLU A 806 4.96 -46.79 -11.30
N LEU A 807 4.66 -45.52 -11.58
CA LEU A 807 3.74 -45.15 -12.65
C LEU A 807 4.25 -45.51 -14.06
N PHE A 808 5.57 -45.57 -14.24
CA PHE A 808 6.19 -45.67 -15.57
C PHE A 808 7.04 -46.93 -15.78
N GLU A 809 7.32 -47.68 -14.72
CA GLU A 809 7.97 -49.01 -14.84
C GLU A 809 7.01 -50.07 -15.39
N ASN A 810 5.68 -49.93 -15.21
CA ASN A 810 4.71 -51.00 -15.48
C ASN A 810 3.48 -50.63 -16.34
N GLN A 811 3.31 -49.38 -16.83
CA GLN A 811 2.18 -49.03 -17.72
C GLN A 811 2.55 -47.99 -18.81
N HIS A 812 2.24 -48.31 -20.07
CA HIS A 812 2.35 -47.46 -21.26
C HIS A 812 1.32 -46.31 -21.28
N ARG A 813 1.32 -45.40 -20.31
CA ARG A 813 0.48 -44.19 -20.41
C ARG A 813 1.10 -43.21 -21.39
N THR A 814 0.32 -42.79 -22.38
CA THR A 814 0.77 -41.86 -23.41
C THR A 814 0.49 -40.43 -22.94
N LEU A 815 1.54 -39.62 -22.86
CA LEU A 815 1.45 -38.20 -22.54
C LEU A 815 1.56 -37.36 -23.81
N HIS A 816 0.83 -36.26 -23.83
CA HIS A 816 0.78 -35.31 -24.93
C HIS A 816 1.22 -33.93 -24.43
N CYS A 817 1.96 -33.20 -25.25
CA CYS A 817 2.21 -31.79 -25.03
C CYS A 817 1.54 -30.91 -26.07
N HIS A 818 1.01 -29.80 -25.57
CA HIS A 818 0.30 -28.77 -26.31
C HIS A 818 1.19 -27.53 -26.38
N ILE A 819 1.80 -27.30 -27.55
CA ILE A 819 2.84 -26.30 -27.74
C ILE A 819 2.23 -25.12 -28.49
N LYS A 820 2.21 -23.95 -27.84
CA LYS A 820 1.71 -22.71 -28.43
C LYS A 820 2.86 -22.01 -29.17
N CYS A 821 2.74 -21.95 -30.49
CA CYS A 821 3.53 -21.08 -31.35
C CYS A 821 2.68 -19.81 -31.68
N LYS A 822 3.31 -18.72 -32.14
CA LYS A 822 2.65 -17.40 -32.37
C LYS A 822 1.27 -17.44 -33.06
N SER A 823 1.00 -18.40 -33.96
CA SER A 823 -0.26 -18.48 -34.71
C SER A 823 -0.95 -19.85 -34.68
N ALA A 824 -0.41 -20.83 -33.94
CA ALA A 824 -0.94 -22.20 -33.93
C ALA A 824 -0.57 -22.96 -32.65
N ILE A 825 -1.40 -23.93 -32.27
CA ILE A 825 -1.10 -24.91 -31.22
C ILE A 825 -0.76 -26.24 -31.89
N HIS A 826 0.35 -26.83 -31.50
CA HIS A 826 0.81 -28.12 -32.00
C HIS A 826 0.78 -29.17 -30.90
N HIS A 827 0.41 -30.40 -31.28
CA HIS A 827 0.33 -31.54 -30.38
C HIS A 827 1.49 -32.48 -30.67
N ARG A 828 2.23 -32.90 -29.64
CA ARG A 828 3.35 -33.85 -29.76
C ARG A 828 3.29 -34.89 -28.65
N TYR A 829 3.81 -36.07 -28.93
CA TYR A 829 4.03 -37.09 -27.90
C TYR A 829 5.17 -36.67 -26.99
N VAL A 830 5.00 -36.92 -25.69
CA VAL A 830 6.05 -36.70 -24.70
C VAL A 830 6.91 -37.95 -24.60
N ARG A 831 8.23 -37.79 -24.66
CA ARG A 831 9.18 -38.82 -24.25
C ARG A 831 9.60 -38.53 -22.81
N VAL A 832 9.24 -39.41 -21.89
CA VAL A 832 9.63 -39.30 -20.48
C VAL A 832 11.03 -39.89 -20.30
N HIS A 833 11.89 -39.16 -19.62
CA HIS A 833 13.20 -39.62 -19.17
C HIS A 833 13.23 -39.51 -17.64
N LEU A 834 13.26 -40.65 -16.97
CA LEU A 834 13.36 -40.73 -15.50
C LEU A 834 14.83 -40.59 -15.10
N HIS A 835 15.09 -39.76 -14.10
CA HIS A 835 16.41 -39.66 -13.50
C HIS A 835 16.57 -40.73 -12.40
N ASP A 836 17.76 -41.30 -12.29
CA ASP A 836 18.12 -42.26 -11.22
C ASP A 836 18.54 -41.49 -9.96
N ASP A 837 17.67 -40.58 -9.52
CA ASP A 837 17.94 -39.58 -8.47
C ASP A 837 16.99 -39.71 -7.27
N HIS A 838 16.13 -40.73 -7.26
CA HIS A 838 15.09 -40.89 -6.25
C HIS A 838 15.60 -41.50 -4.94
N HIS A 839 16.81 -42.06 -4.89
CA HIS A 839 17.43 -42.62 -3.68
C HIS A 839 16.54 -43.61 -2.89
N GLY A 840 15.72 -44.39 -3.59
CA GLY A 840 14.78 -45.34 -2.97
C GLY A 840 13.46 -44.71 -2.47
N PHE A 841 13.25 -43.41 -2.67
CA PHE A 841 11.97 -42.74 -2.42
C PHE A 841 10.97 -43.01 -3.55
N ALA A 842 9.68 -42.81 -3.26
CA ALA A 842 8.58 -43.11 -4.18
C ALA A 842 8.53 -42.13 -5.36
N TYR A 843 8.89 -40.86 -5.14
CA TYR A 843 8.96 -39.82 -6.16
C TYR A 843 10.41 -39.47 -6.53
N GLY A 844 10.64 -39.23 -7.82
CA GLY A 844 11.91 -38.79 -8.38
C GLY A 844 11.74 -37.71 -9.45
N THR A 845 12.85 -37.19 -9.97
CA THR A 845 12.83 -36.17 -11.02
C THR A 845 12.65 -36.83 -12.40
N ALA A 846 11.93 -36.17 -13.30
CA ALA A 846 11.79 -36.60 -14.69
C ALA A 846 11.84 -35.44 -15.67
N ASP A 847 12.44 -35.70 -16.82
CA ASP A 847 12.41 -34.83 -17.98
C ASP A 847 11.34 -35.31 -18.98
N LEU A 848 10.34 -34.47 -19.21
CA LEU A 848 9.28 -34.66 -20.20
C LEU A 848 9.71 -33.94 -21.49
N LEU A 849 10.13 -34.70 -22.49
CA LEU A 849 10.73 -34.19 -23.72
C LEU A 849 9.71 -34.10 -24.85
N CYS A 850 9.54 -32.89 -25.38
CA CYS A 850 8.66 -32.58 -26.49
C CYS A 850 9.43 -32.08 -27.69
N GLN A 851 9.21 -32.66 -28.87
CA GLN A 851 9.81 -32.14 -30.10
C GLN A 851 9.31 -30.72 -30.38
N ASN A 852 10.22 -29.80 -30.71
CA ASN A 852 9.89 -28.42 -31.06
C ASN A 852 9.24 -28.35 -32.46
N PRO A 853 7.94 -27.98 -32.58
CA PRO A 853 7.27 -27.84 -33.86
C PRO A 853 7.37 -26.42 -34.43
N CYS A 854 7.83 -25.44 -33.65
CA CYS A 854 7.79 -24.02 -33.99
C CYS A 854 8.96 -23.58 -34.90
N GLY A 855 9.97 -24.44 -35.14
CA GLY A 855 11.12 -24.10 -35.98
C GLY A 855 11.92 -22.90 -35.45
N SER A 856 12.05 -21.83 -36.26
CA SER A 856 12.65 -20.55 -35.87
C SER A 856 11.66 -19.54 -35.28
N ALA A 857 10.37 -19.88 -35.17
CA ALA A 857 9.37 -18.99 -34.58
C ALA A 857 9.57 -18.88 -33.05
N ALA A 858 9.25 -17.71 -32.49
CA ALA A 858 9.26 -17.48 -31.04
C ALA A 858 8.25 -18.41 -30.37
N LEU A 859 8.76 -19.50 -29.82
CA LEU A 859 8.06 -20.48 -29.02
C LEU A 859 7.69 -19.82 -27.68
N THR A 860 6.41 -19.84 -27.31
CA THR A 860 5.95 -19.06 -26.15
C THR A 860 5.61 -19.94 -24.95
N GLN A 861 4.82 -21.01 -25.14
CA GLN A 861 4.23 -21.76 -24.02
C GLN A 861 4.01 -23.25 -24.32
N VAL A 862 4.02 -24.09 -23.29
CA VAL A 862 3.74 -25.54 -23.39
C VAL A 862 2.87 -26.03 -22.24
N ALA A 863 1.92 -26.90 -22.51
CA ALA A 863 1.17 -27.67 -21.50
C ALA A 863 1.37 -29.17 -21.72
N VAL A 864 1.11 -29.98 -20.69
CA VAL A 864 1.17 -31.45 -20.74
C VAL A 864 -0.15 -32.01 -20.24
N SER A 865 -0.65 -33.06 -20.90
CA SER A 865 -1.86 -33.77 -20.47
C SER A 865 -1.79 -35.25 -20.86
N THR A 866 -2.70 -36.04 -20.29
CA THR A 866 -2.95 -37.43 -20.69
C THR A 866 -3.84 -37.56 -21.93
N ASN A 867 -4.48 -36.46 -22.37
CA ASN A 867 -5.42 -36.47 -23.49
C ASN A 867 -4.82 -35.85 -24.76
N GLY A 868 -5.06 -36.48 -25.92
CA GLY A 868 -4.62 -35.92 -27.21
C GLY A 868 -5.34 -34.61 -27.61
N VAL A 869 -6.48 -34.31 -26.97
CA VAL A 869 -7.33 -33.14 -27.22
C VAL A 869 -7.36 -32.27 -25.97
N ARG A 870 -7.06 -30.98 -26.14
CA ARG A 870 -6.97 -30.00 -25.05
C ARG A 870 -8.32 -29.83 -24.35
N ILE A 871 -8.33 -29.92 -23.02
CA ILE A 871 -9.44 -29.44 -22.18
C ILE A 871 -9.12 -28.02 -21.71
N PHE A 872 -10.14 -27.14 -21.61
CA PHE A 872 -9.97 -25.71 -21.26
C PHE A 872 -9.28 -25.45 -19.89
N SER A 873 -9.04 -26.48 -19.07
CA SER A 873 -8.48 -26.39 -17.72
C SER A 873 -6.96 -26.58 -17.59
N GLU A 874 -6.24 -26.88 -18.67
CA GLU A 874 -4.79 -27.19 -18.60
C GLU A 874 -3.92 -25.92 -18.43
N VAL A 875 -2.98 -25.96 -17.48
CA VAL A 875 -2.02 -24.88 -17.18
C VAL A 875 -0.85 -24.91 -18.16
N TYR A 876 -0.56 -23.79 -18.81
CA TYR A 876 0.60 -23.64 -19.68
C TYR A 876 1.80 -23.10 -18.92
N LEU A 877 2.95 -23.72 -19.10
CA LEU A 877 4.25 -23.21 -18.68
C LEU A 877 4.85 -22.32 -19.78
N ASN A 878 5.41 -21.18 -19.39
CA ASN A 878 6.26 -20.40 -20.28
C ASN A 878 7.55 -21.19 -20.57
N VAL A 879 7.98 -21.21 -21.83
CA VAL A 879 9.21 -21.92 -22.21
C VAL A 879 10.39 -20.96 -22.20
N HIS A 880 11.31 -21.19 -21.29
CA HIS A 880 12.52 -20.39 -21.12
C HIS A 880 13.60 -20.73 -22.18
N ASN A 881 14.62 -19.88 -22.32
CA ASN A 881 15.78 -20.05 -23.23
C ASN A 881 15.47 -20.05 -24.74
N SER A 882 14.55 -19.21 -25.21
CA SER A 882 14.10 -19.20 -26.62
C SER A 882 15.25 -19.15 -27.64
N LYS A 883 15.04 -19.81 -28.80
CA LYS A 883 16.02 -19.89 -29.90
C LYS A 883 16.43 -18.51 -30.46
N ILE A 884 15.55 -17.52 -30.38
CA ILE A 884 15.77 -16.14 -30.88
C ILE A 884 16.45 -15.27 -29.82
N LEU A 885 16.13 -15.45 -28.53
CA LEU A 885 16.59 -14.61 -27.43
C LEU A 885 17.80 -15.19 -26.68
N LYS A 886 18.37 -16.30 -27.16
CA LYS A 886 19.55 -16.90 -26.56
C LYS A 886 20.72 -15.90 -26.59
N PRO A 887 21.35 -15.60 -25.44
CA PRO A 887 22.54 -14.76 -25.39
C PRO A 887 23.66 -15.31 -26.27
N THR A 888 24.44 -14.43 -26.92
CA THR A 888 25.60 -14.82 -27.74
C THR A 888 26.72 -15.48 -26.93
N GLY A 889 26.73 -15.27 -25.61
CA GLY A 889 27.64 -15.89 -24.66
C GLY A 889 27.11 -15.77 -23.22
N PRO A 890 27.78 -16.41 -22.25
CA PRO A 890 27.43 -16.26 -20.84
C PRO A 890 27.54 -14.79 -20.41
N GLN A 891 26.57 -14.34 -19.62
CA GLN A 891 26.46 -12.97 -19.12
C GLN A 891 27.17 -12.79 -17.77
N ARG A 892 27.45 -13.90 -17.08
CA ARG A 892 28.13 -13.97 -15.78
C ARG A 892 29.02 -15.21 -15.71
N ASP A 893 30.07 -15.13 -14.92
CA ASP A 893 31.02 -16.23 -14.73
C ASP A 893 30.44 -17.29 -13.77
N PHE A 894 29.92 -16.89 -12.60
CA PHE A 894 29.47 -17.84 -11.57
C PHE A 894 28.04 -17.61 -11.10
N THR A 895 27.30 -18.70 -10.92
CA THR A 895 26.01 -18.72 -10.21
C THR A 895 25.98 -19.86 -9.21
N VAL A 896 25.54 -19.59 -7.99
CA VAL A 896 25.37 -20.62 -6.96
C VAL A 896 23.93 -21.13 -6.99
N CYS A 897 23.75 -22.44 -7.15
CA CYS A 897 22.49 -23.12 -6.97
C CYS A 897 22.49 -23.76 -5.58
N ILE A 898 21.63 -23.24 -4.70
CA ILE A 898 21.48 -23.76 -3.35
C ILE A 898 20.42 -24.86 -3.36
N SER A 899 20.73 -25.99 -2.72
CA SER A 899 19.77 -27.07 -2.49
C SER A 899 18.51 -26.55 -1.78
N ALA A 900 17.37 -27.24 -1.95
CA ALA A 900 16.08 -26.77 -1.43
C ALA A 900 16.15 -26.45 0.08
N MET A 901 15.83 -25.20 0.44
CA MET A 901 15.77 -24.73 1.83
C MET A 901 14.47 -25.21 2.47
N ALA A 902 14.51 -26.44 2.95
CA ALA A 902 13.37 -27.15 3.52
C ALA A 902 13.25 -27.02 5.06
N GLY A 903 12.08 -27.32 5.61
CA GLY A 903 11.93 -27.64 7.03
C GLY A 903 11.86 -26.46 8.01
N ASN A 904 11.38 -25.29 7.59
CA ASN A 904 11.29 -24.09 8.45
C ASN A 904 12.66 -23.56 8.92
N TYR A 905 13.59 -23.38 7.98
CA TYR A 905 14.95 -22.88 8.23
C TYR A 905 14.95 -21.54 9.00
N ASP A 906 15.73 -21.45 10.07
CA ASP A 906 15.74 -20.30 10.99
C ASP A 906 17.13 -19.69 11.26
N ASN A 907 18.21 -20.29 10.76
CA ASN A 907 19.58 -19.84 11.00
C ASN A 907 19.99 -18.69 10.07
N VAL A 908 19.53 -17.47 10.39
CA VAL A 908 19.82 -16.26 9.60
C VAL A 908 21.33 -15.97 9.48
N LEU A 909 22.13 -16.26 10.51
CA LEU A 909 23.56 -15.97 10.49
C LEU A 909 24.32 -16.84 9.47
N GLN A 910 24.08 -18.16 9.50
CA GLN A 910 24.72 -19.09 8.55
C GLN A 910 24.31 -18.77 7.10
N LEU A 911 23.04 -18.42 6.86
CA LEU A 911 22.57 -17.98 5.54
C LEU A 911 23.35 -16.75 5.05
N VAL A 912 23.44 -15.72 5.89
CA VAL A 912 24.08 -14.45 5.55
C VAL A 912 25.58 -14.64 5.31
N GLN A 913 26.25 -15.40 6.18
CA GLN A 913 27.67 -15.73 6.01
C GLN A 913 27.91 -16.51 4.72
N SER A 914 27.03 -17.46 4.39
CA SER A 914 27.15 -18.23 3.15
C SER A 914 27.01 -17.33 1.92
N ILE A 915 25.98 -16.49 1.87
CA ILE A 915 25.72 -15.56 0.75
C ILE A 915 26.89 -14.60 0.54
N GLU A 916 27.38 -13.98 1.61
CA GLU A 916 28.50 -13.03 1.52
C GLU A 916 29.81 -13.73 1.15
N MET A 917 30.03 -14.96 1.62
CA MET A 917 31.20 -15.73 1.22
C MET A 917 31.15 -16.11 -0.26
N TYR A 918 30.00 -16.51 -0.79
CA TYR A 918 29.84 -16.75 -2.23
C TYR A 918 30.14 -15.50 -3.05
N ARG A 919 29.68 -14.33 -2.59
CA ARG A 919 29.97 -13.04 -3.22
C ARG A 919 31.47 -12.75 -3.24
N LEU A 920 32.17 -12.94 -2.12
CA LEU A 920 33.62 -12.76 -2.02
C LEU A 920 34.41 -13.70 -2.94
N LEU A 921 33.92 -14.92 -3.15
CA LEU A 921 34.56 -15.92 -4.01
C LEU A 921 34.28 -15.71 -5.52
N GLY A 922 33.43 -14.72 -5.85
CA GLY A 922 33.16 -14.31 -7.23
C GLY A 922 31.80 -14.76 -7.79
N ALA A 923 30.87 -15.22 -6.95
CA ALA A 923 29.48 -15.41 -7.38
C ALA A 923 28.85 -14.08 -7.78
N GLU A 924 28.05 -14.08 -8.84
CA GLU A 924 27.27 -12.90 -9.27
C GLU A 924 25.77 -13.08 -9.03
N LYS A 925 25.33 -14.33 -8.88
CA LYS A 925 23.94 -14.69 -8.58
C LYS A 925 23.86 -15.91 -7.68
N VAL A 926 22.85 -15.94 -6.82
CA VAL A 926 22.50 -17.10 -5.98
C VAL A 926 21.03 -17.46 -6.22
N PHE A 927 20.72 -18.74 -6.35
CA PHE A 927 19.37 -19.28 -6.54
C PHE A 927 19.00 -20.11 -5.31
N ILE A 928 17.90 -19.78 -4.65
CA ILE A 928 17.37 -20.50 -3.48
C ILE A 928 15.93 -20.92 -3.74
N TYR A 929 15.62 -22.19 -3.46
CA TYR A 929 14.27 -22.74 -3.51
C TYR A 929 13.79 -22.91 -2.07
N LYS A 930 12.94 -22.00 -1.58
CA LYS A 930 12.54 -21.97 -0.17
C LYS A 930 11.17 -22.60 0.07
N THR A 931 11.07 -23.34 1.15
CA THR A 931 9.78 -23.68 1.77
C THR A 931 9.45 -22.62 2.84
N ASN A 932 8.83 -23.00 3.95
CA ASN A 932 8.67 -22.12 5.11
C ASN A 932 10.03 -21.79 5.74
N CYS A 933 10.16 -20.61 6.34
CA CYS A 933 11.36 -20.16 7.07
C CYS A 933 10.98 -19.14 8.15
N SER A 934 11.92 -18.84 9.07
CA SER A 934 11.72 -17.80 10.09
C SER A 934 11.57 -16.40 9.48
N SER A 935 11.02 -15.47 10.26
CA SER A 935 10.82 -14.08 9.83
C SER A 935 12.13 -13.35 9.58
N GLU A 936 13.16 -13.68 10.35
CA GLU A 936 14.51 -13.16 10.30
C GLU A 936 15.21 -13.63 9.03
N VAL A 937 15.08 -14.92 8.71
CA VAL A 937 15.56 -15.49 7.43
C VAL A 937 14.85 -14.83 6.25
N GLN A 938 13.52 -14.67 6.32
CA GLN A 938 12.77 -14.02 5.24
C GLN A 938 13.25 -12.57 5.01
N LYS A 939 13.52 -11.81 6.06
CA LYS A 939 14.08 -10.45 5.95
C LYS A 939 15.46 -10.44 5.26
N ALA A 940 16.34 -11.38 5.60
CA ALA A 940 17.64 -11.50 4.95
C ALA A 940 17.51 -11.88 3.46
N LEU A 941 16.61 -12.81 3.12
CA LEU A 941 16.32 -13.19 1.73
C LEU A 941 15.76 -12.00 0.94
N ASP A 942 14.86 -11.23 1.54
CA ASP A 942 14.28 -10.01 0.96
C ASP A 942 15.36 -8.97 0.65
N TYR A 943 16.29 -8.75 1.58
CA TYR A 943 17.41 -7.83 1.41
C TYR A 943 18.25 -8.18 0.18
N TYR A 944 18.74 -9.42 0.09
CA TYR A 944 19.59 -9.84 -1.03
C TYR A 944 18.83 -9.97 -2.35
N THR A 945 17.51 -10.18 -2.31
CA THR A 945 16.67 -10.18 -3.51
C THR A 945 16.49 -8.75 -4.03
N ALA A 946 16.29 -7.77 -3.14
CA ALA A 946 16.18 -6.36 -3.50
C ALA A 946 17.50 -5.79 -4.06
N ASP A 947 18.63 -6.20 -3.49
CA ASP A 947 19.98 -5.93 -4.03
C ASP A 947 20.20 -6.58 -5.41
N GLY A 948 19.40 -7.59 -5.74
CA GLY A 948 19.47 -8.30 -7.01
C GLY A 948 20.59 -9.32 -7.07
N PHE A 949 21.18 -9.70 -5.94
CA PHE A 949 22.15 -10.78 -5.86
C PHE A 949 21.48 -12.16 -5.74
N LEU A 950 20.35 -12.21 -5.06
CA LEU A 950 19.61 -13.43 -4.78
C LEU A 950 18.35 -13.55 -5.67
N VAL A 951 18.05 -14.78 -6.09
CA VAL A 951 16.81 -15.18 -6.73
C VAL A 951 16.17 -16.26 -5.87
N VAL A 952 15.02 -15.95 -5.28
CA VAL A 952 14.30 -16.85 -4.37
C VAL A 952 13.06 -17.38 -5.05
N PHE A 953 12.89 -18.69 -5.11
CA PHE A 953 11.66 -19.36 -5.55
C PHE A 953 10.88 -19.89 -4.35
N ASN A 954 9.57 -19.67 -4.33
CA ASN A 954 8.71 -20.34 -3.37
C ASN A 954 8.47 -21.78 -3.84
N TRP A 955 8.99 -22.75 -3.09
CA TRP A 955 9.01 -24.16 -3.40
C TRP A 955 7.87 -24.88 -2.67
N THR A 956 6.81 -25.20 -3.40
CA THR A 956 5.55 -25.73 -2.83
C THR A 956 5.45 -27.25 -2.89
N VAL A 957 6.58 -27.97 -2.98
CA VAL A 957 6.56 -29.44 -3.17
C VAL A 957 5.85 -30.16 -2.04
N ASP A 958 6.04 -29.67 -0.80
CA ASP A 958 5.45 -30.22 0.41
C ASP A 958 3.92 -30.08 0.46
N SER A 959 3.34 -29.25 -0.43
CA SER A 959 1.88 -29.13 -0.58
C SER A 959 1.27 -30.29 -1.37
N TYR A 960 2.08 -31.03 -2.14
CA TYR A 960 1.63 -32.08 -3.05
C TYR A 960 2.21 -33.46 -2.72
N VAL A 961 3.48 -33.50 -2.32
CA VAL A 961 4.21 -34.73 -2.01
C VAL A 961 4.71 -34.66 -0.57
N LYS A 962 4.54 -35.73 0.20
CA LYS A 962 5.04 -35.76 1.58
C LYS A 962 6.56 -35.79 1.58
N ALA A 963 7.17 -35.11 2.55
CA ALA A 963 8.63 -35.11 2.75
C ALA A 963 9.24 -36.52 2.87
N SER A 964 8.46 -37.51 3.36
CA SER A 964 8.90 -38.92 3.45
C SER A 964 8.87 -39.67 2.11
N GLU A 965 8.27 -39.11 1.08
CA GLU A 965 8.04 -39.76 -0.22
C GLU A 965 8.93 -39.20 -1.34
N ILE A 966 9.67 -38.11 -1.08
CA ILE A 966 10.60 -37.48 -2.01
C ILE A 966 11.90 -37.11 -1.30
N PHE A 967 13.04 -37.39 -1.92
CA PHE A 967 14.35 -37.14 -1.32
C PHE A 967 14.58 -35.64 -1.06
N ASN A 968 14.94 -35.29 0.19
CA ASN A 968 15.28 -33.94 0.65
C ASN A 968 14.32 -32.86 0.12
N HIS A 969 13.01 -33.09 0.22
CA HIS A 969 11.99 -32.13 -0.24
C HIS A 969 12.19 -31.71 -1.71
N GLY A 970 12.51 -32.67 -2.59
CA GLY A 970 12.63 -32.43 -4.03
C GLY A 970 13.85 -31.59 -4.43
N GLN A 971 14.95 -31.64 -3.65
CA GLN A 971 16.16 -30.86 -3.94
C GLN A 971 16.71 -31.11 -5.35
N ASN A 972 16.67 -32.35 -5.85
CA ASN A 972 17.26 -32.70 -7.15
C ASN A 972 16.48 -32.03 -8.28
N THR A 973 15.14 -32.02 -8.17
CA THR A 973 14.26 -31.29 -9.09
C THR A 973 14.54 -29.78 -9.08
N ALA A 974 14.76 -29.19 -7.90
CA ALA A 974 15.14 -27.78 -7.76
C ALA A 974 16.50 -27.47 -8.41
N LEU A 975 17.49 -28.35 -8.25
CA LEU A 975 18.80 -28.22 -8.89
C LEU A 975 18.71 -28.33 -10.42
N HIS A 976 17.86 -29.22 -10.95
CA HIS A 976 17.60 -29.31 -12.40
C HIS A 976 16.96 -28.01 -12.92
N ASP A 977 15.98 -27.45 -12.22
CA ASP A 977 15.41 -26.14 -12.58
C ASP A 977 16.49 -25.04 -12.60
N CYS A 978 17.36 -25.00 -11.59
CA CYS A 978 18.47 -24.04 -11.52
C CYS A 978 19.45 -24.21 -12.69
N LEU A 979 19.80 -25.45 -13.01
CA LEU A 979 20.67 -25.82 -14.12
C LEU A 979 20.15 -25.24 -15.44
N TYR A 980 18.91 -25.55 -15.79
CA TYR A 980 18.34 -25.15 -17.06
C TYR A 980 18.04 -23.65 -17.15
N ARG A 981 17.69 -22.97 -16.05
CA ARG A 981 17.57 -21.50 -16.00
C ARG A 981 18.88 -20.78 -16.32
N ASN A 982 20.00 -21.36 -15.88
CA ASN A 982 21.31 -20.73 -15.99
C ASN A 982 22.15 -21.21 -17.18
N MET A 983 21.67 -22.22 -17.91
CA MET A 983 22.37 -22.89 -19.02
C MET A 983 23.01 -21.97 -20.06
N TYR A 984 22.40 -20.83 -20.39
CA TYR A 984 22.95 -19.87 -21.36
C TYR A 984 23.35 -18.53 -20.77
N THR A 985 23.19 -18.36 -19.45
CA THR A 985 23.45 -17.07 -18.80
C THR A 985 24.67 -17.13 -17.89
N SER A 986 25.01 -18.30 -17.34
CA SER A 986 26.17 -18.50 -16.49
C SER A 986 27.22 -19.38 -17.14
N ARG A 987 28.50 -19.05 -16.98
CA ARG A 987 29.61 -19.89 -17.45
C ARG A 987 29.80 -21.11 -16.55
N TYR A 988 29.68 -20.94 -15.24
CA TYR A 988 29.79 -22.00 -14.24
C TYR A 988 28.65 -21.93 -13.23
N LEU A 989 28.16 -23.11 -12.83
CA LEU A 989 27.26 -23.30 -11.69
C LEU A 989 28.02 -23.94 -10.55
N VAL A 990 27.83 -23.40 -9.35
CA VAL A 990 28.35 -23.94 -8.10
C VAL A 990 27.17 -24.57 -7.37
N ILE A 991 27.22 -25.89 -7.16
CA ILE A 991 26.16 -26.64 -6.48
C ILE A 991 26.56 -26.85 -5.02
N ASN A 992 25.98 -26.06 -4.12
CA ASN A 992 26.30 -26.04 -2.69
C ASN A 992 25.05 -26.09 -1.82
N ASP A 993 25.18 -26.53 -0.57
CA ASP A 993 24.16 -26.35 0.45
C ASP A 993 24.41 -25.07 1.26
N ILE A 994 23.41 -24.60 2.01
CA ILE A 994 23.63 -23.50 2.96
C ILE A 994 24.60 -23.98 4.03
N GLY A 995 25.62 -23.17 4.32
CA GLY A 995 26.72 -23.54 5.21
C GLY A 995 27.88 -24.26 4.53
N GLU A 996 27.81 -24.56 3.23
CA GLU A 996 28.91 -25.18 2.50
C GLU A 996 29.62 -24.18 1.58
N ILE A 997 30.95 -24.10 1.72
CA ILE A 997 31.81 -23.18 0.95
C ILE A 997 32.93 -23.97 0.28
N ILE A 998 33.07 -23.86 -1.04
CA ILE A 998 34.26 -24.37 -1.74
C ILE A 998 35.35 -23.32 -1.58
N LEU A 999 36.36 -23.60 -0.75
CA LEU A 999 37.41 -22.66 -0.40
C LEU A 999 38.69 -22.98 -1.20
N PRO A 1000 39.16 -22.07 -2.06
CA PRO A 1000 40.44 -22.24 -2.72
C PRO A 1000 41.63 -22.13 -1.75
N TYR A 1001 42.50 -23.11 -1.90
CA TYR A 1001 43.93 -23.12 -1.72
C TYR A 1001 44.74 -21.86 -2.02
N ARG A 1002 45.31 -21.90 -3.21
CA ARG A 1002 46.41 -21.07 -3.69
C ARG A 1002 45.92 -19.89 -4.52
N HIS A 1003 44.64 -19.56 -4.39
CA HIS A 1003 43.91 -18.62 -5.25
C HIS A 1003 42.91 -17.82 -4.41
N ASP A 1004 42.61 -16.59 -4.82
CA ASP A 1004 41.73 -15.68 -4.06
C ASP A 1004 40.25 -15.84 -4.45
N SER A 1005 39.96 -16.45 -5.60
CA SER A 1005 38.61 -16.60 -6.14
C SER A 1005 38.41 -17.94 -6.86
N TRP A 1006 37.15 -18.32 -7.10
CA TRP A 1006 36.86 -19.48 -7.96
C TRP A 1006 37.34 -19.26 -9.39
N LYS A 1007 37.32 -18.02 -9.87
CA LYS A 1007 37.80 -17.68 -11.22
C LYS A 1007 39.26 -18.07 -11.39
N ASP A 1008 40.12 -17.63 -10.48
CA ASP A 1008 41.56 -17.85 -10.56
C ASP A 1008 41.91 -19.34 -10.44
N LEU A 1009 41.21 -20.06 -9.57
CA LEU A 1009 41.35 -21.51 -9.43
C LEU A 1009 40.98 -22.23 -10.72
N LEU A 1010 39.80 -21.95 -11.29
CA LEU A 1010 39.34 -22.65 -12.48
C LEU A 1010 40.12 -22.27 -13.73
N ASP A 1011 40.52 -21.00 -13.89
CA ASP A 1011 41.36 -20.58 -15.02
C ASP A 1011 42.75 -21.25 -14.95
N SER A 1012 43.31 -21.44 -13.74
CA SER A 1012 44.54 -22.23 -13.52
C SER A 1012 44.36 -23.68 -13.97
N LEU A 1013 43.34 -24.38 -13.48
CA LEU A 1013 43.05 -25.78 -13.84
C LEU A 1013 42.79 -25.95 -15.36
N ARG A 1014 42.11 -24.98 -15.99
CA ARG A 1014 41.83 -25.01 -17.43
C ARG A 1014 43.02 -24.67 -18.30
N SER A 1015 44.02 -23.97 -17.77
CA SER A 1015 45.28 -23.78 -18.48
C SER A 1015 46.01 -25.11 -18.70
N GLU A 1016 45.83 -26.07 -17.78
CA GLU A 1016 46.37 -27.43 -17.91
C GLU A 1016 45.57 -28.28 -18.90
N ASN A 1017 44.23 -28.17 -18.87
CA ASN A 1017 43.34 -28.84 -19.80
C ASN A 1017 42.14 -27.93 -20.18
N PRO A 1018 42.16 -27.32 -21.39
CA PRO A 1018 41.10 -26.41 -21.83
C PRO A 1018 39.71 -27.04 -21.97
N ARG A 1019 39.63 -28.38 -22.09
CA ARG A 1019 38.37 -29.15 -22.19
C ARG A 1019 37.66 -29.30 -20.84
N LEU A 1020 38.31 -28.98 -19.73
CA LEU A 1020 37.68 -29.09 -18.41
C LEU A 1020 36.49 -28.14 -18.29
N GLY A 1021 35.38 -28.71 -17.86
CA GLY A 1021 34.16 -27.97 -17.57
C GLY A 1021 33.42 -28.49 -16.33
N ILE A 1022 33.86 -29.57 -15.70
CA ILE A 1022 33.27 -30.10 -14.47
C ILE A 1022 34.40 -30.31 -13.44
N PHE A 1023 34.23 -29.76 -12.24
CA PHE A 1023 35.23 -29.78 -11.16
C PHE A 1023 34.59 -30.35 -9.90
N MET A 1024 35.18 -31.41 -9.36
CA MET A 1024 34.67 -32.11 -8.18
C MET A 1024 35.57 -31.86 -6.98
N PHE A 1025 34.96 -31.51 -5.85
CA PHE A 1025 35.64 -31.14 -4.61
C PHE A 1025 35.27 -32.11 -3.50
N SER A 1026 36.28 -32.66 -2.82
CA SER A 1026 36.07 -33.60 -1.71
C SER A 1026 35.78 -32.86 -0.39
N SER A 1027 34.80 -33.37 0.36
CA SER A 1027 34.50 -32.93 1.73
C SER A 1027 35.71 -33.05 2.67
N SER A 1028 35.87 -32.04 3.55
CA SER A 1028 36.67 -32.08 4.77
C SER A 1028 35.92 -31.33 5.88
N ILE A 1029 35.70 -31.96 7.04
CA ILE A 1029 34.94 -31.37 8.16
C ILE A 1029 35.91 -30.55 9.04
N PHE A 1030 35.52 -29.33 9.41
CA PHE A 1030 36.29 -28.41 10.25
C PHE A 1030 35.39 -27.90 11.40
N HIS A 1031 35.90 -27.82 12.63
CA HIS A 1031 35.15 -27.36 13.81
C HIS A 1031 35.68 -26.01 14.35
N PRO A 1032 34.82 -25.13 14.90
CA PRO A 1032 35.24 -23.87 15.50
C PRO A 1032 36.05 -24.08 16.80
N ILE A 1033 37.12 -23.30 17.00
CA ILE A 1033 37.98 -23.38 18.18
C ILE A 1033 37.25 -22.85 19.43
N THR A 1034 37.21 -23.64 20.49
CA THR A 1034 37.16 -23.12 21.88
C THR A 1034 38.60 -22.82 22.33
N ASP A 1035 38.89 -21.52 22.51
CA ASP A 1035 40.07 -20.87 23.16
C ASP A 1035 41.42 -21.65 23.19
N PRO A 1036 42.50 -21.20 22.49
CA PRO A 1036 43.83 -21.82 22.56
C PRO A 1036 44.57 -21.61 23.89
N LYS A 1037 43.96 -21.00 24.91
CA LYS A 1037 44.55 -20.90 26.24
C LYS A 1037 44.04 -22.02 27.14
N ILE A 1038 44.65 -23.20 27.03
CA ILE A 1038 44.92 -24.19 28.11
C ILE A 1038 45.31 -25.51 27.43
N SER A 1039 46.61 -25.73 27.25
CA SER A 1039 47.33 -26.97 27.56
C SER A 1039 48.73 -26.87 26.95
N GLY A 1040 49.71 -26.68 27.83
CA GLY A 1040 51.10 -26.95 27.48
C GLY A 1040 51.29 -28.44 27.21
N GLU A 1041 52.27 -28.73 26.35
CA GLU A 1041 52.97 -30.00 26.20
C GLU A 1041 52.15 -31.28 26.36
N LEU A 1042 51.90 -32.01 25.26
CA LEU A 1042 52.25 -33.44 25.21
C LEU A 1042 52.30 -33.96 23.76
N GLU A 1043 53.49 -34.42 23.40
CA GLU A 1043 53.82 -35.61 22.60
C GLU A 1043 53.23 -35.84 21.19
N ARG A 1044 54.18 -35.94 20.24
CA ARG A 1044 54.03 -36.70 18.99
C ARG A 1044 53.90 -38.18 19.33
N GLU A 1045 52.69 -38.74 19.25
CA GLU A 1045 52.51 -40.18 19.08
C GLU A 1045 52.03 -40.50 17.66
N ASN A 1046 52.86 -41.25 16.95
CA ASN A 1046 52.48 -42.04 15.79
C ASN A 1046 51.46 -43.09 16.22
N THR A 1047 50.18 -42.88 15.91
CA THR A 1047 49.17 -43.95 15.96
C THR A 1047 48.55 -44.15 14.59
N THR A 1048 49.06 -45.19 13.92
CA THR A 1048 48.35 -45.91 12.87
C THR A 1048 47.04 -46.47 13.41
N GLY A 1049 45.94 -46.21 12.71
CA GLY A 1049 44.66 -46.91 12.91
C GLY A 1049 43.56 -46.04 13.52
N VAL A 1050 42.87 -45.28 12.67
CA VAL A 1050 41.48 -44.87 12.94
C VAL A 1050 40.62 -45.57 11.91
N ASN A 1051 39.77 -46.48 12.37
CA ASN A 1051 38.75 -47.13 11.56
C ASN A 1051 37.85 -46.06 10.94
N GLU A 1052 37.82 -46.01 9.60
CA GLU A 1052 36.84 -45.27 8.81
C GLU A 1052 35.43 -45.82 9.11
N VAL A 1053 34.73 -45.20 10.07
CA VAL A 1053 33.31 -45.45 10.28
C VAL A 1053 32.51 -44.58 9.30
N GLY A 1054 32.26 -45.10 8.10
CA GLY A 1054 30.96 -45.10 7.42
C GLY A 1054 30.30 -43.82 6.90
N TRP A 1055 30.85 -42.61 7.03
CA TRP A 1055 30.28 -41.37 6.45
C TRP A 1055 31.22 -40.69 5.43
N SER A 1056 32.02 -41.47 4.67
CA SER A 1056 32.97 -40.93 3.70
C SER A 1056 32.37 -40.77 2.29
N LYS A 1057 32.59 -39.59 1.68
CA LYS A 1057 32.47 -39.20 0.24
C LYS A 1057 31.25 -38.39 -0.22
N SER A 1058 30.84 -37.31 0.46
CA SER A 1058 30.12 -36.24 -0.25
C SER A 1058 31.09 -35.42 -1.11
N LYS A 1059 30.81 -35.29 -2.42
CA LYS A 1059 31.55 -34.43 -3.35
C LYS A 1059 30.64 -33.27 -3.77
N LYS A 1060 31.17 -32.03 -3.80
CA LYS A 1060 30.47 -30.85 -4.35
C LYS A 1060 31.09 -30.46 -5.68
N ILE A 1061 30.33 -29.76 -6.51
CA ILE A 1061 30.65 -29.63 -7.93
C ILE A 1061 30.55 -28.18 -8.37
N ILE A 1062 31.54 -27.76 -9.18
CA ILE A 1062 31.41 -26.59 -10.04
C ILE A 1062 31.38 -27.08 -11.49
N LEU A 1063 30.37 -26.71 -12.29
CA LEU A 1063 30.19 -27.24 -13.64
C LEU A 1063 29.78 -26.20 -14.68
N ASP A 1064 30.13 -26.42 -15.94
CA ASP A 1064 29.58 -25.69 -17.09
C ASP A 1064 28.21 -26.29 -17.43
N PRO A 1065 27.11 -25.53 -17.28
CA PRO A 1065 25.77 -26.06 -17.45
C PRO A 1065 25.45 -26.45 -18.90
N ARG A 1066 26.31 -26.10 -19.87
CA ARG A 1066 26.13 -26.50 -21.28
C ARG A 1066 26.61 -27.91 -21.56
N LEU A 1067 27.46 -28.49 -20.69
CA LEU A 1067 28.02 -29.82 -20.89
C LEU A 1067 27.13 -30.93 -20.31
N VAL A 1068 26.31 -30.62 -19.30
CA VAL A 1068 25.60 -31.63 -18.50
C VAL A 1068 24.08 -31.61 -18.73
N ARG A 1069 23.44 -32.78 -18.72
CA ARG A 1069 21.97 -32.91 -18.75
C ARG A 1069 21.40 -33.20 -17.36
N ASP A 1070 22.17 -33.92 -16.56
CA ASP A 1070 21.88 -34.33 -15.19
C ASP A 1070 23.04 -33.91 -14.27
N VAL A 1071 22.74 -33.61 -13.01
CA VAL A 1071 23.71 -33.22 -11.98
C VAL A 1071 24.18 -34.44 -11.16
N LEU A 1072 23.69 -35.65 -11.44
CA LEU A 1072 24.11 -36.89 -10.77
C LEU A 1072 25.60 -37.23 -10.99
N ILE A 1073 26.30 -37.53 -9.89
CA ILE A 1073 27.72 -37.89 -9.87
C ILE A 1073 28.04 -39.07 -10.80
N SER A 1074 27.14 -40.06 -10.89
CA SER A 1074 27.31 -41.25 -11.75
C SER A 1074 27.36 -40.90 -13.24
N GLU A 1075 26.53 -39.96 -13.71
CA GLU A 1075 26.54 -39.49 -15.11
C GLU A 1075 27.77 -38.60 -15.39
N LEU A 1076 28.13 -37.74 -14.44
CA LEU A 1076 29.31 -36.89 -14.55
C LEU A 1076 30.60 -37.72 -14.70
N MET A 1077 30.74 -38.80 -13.94
CA MET A 1077 31.90 -39.70 -14.01
C MET A 1077 32.07 -40.39 -15.37
N GLY A 1078 31.03 -40.44 -16.22
CA GLY A 1078 31.14 -40.93 -17.60
C GLY A 1078 31.88 -39.98 -18.55
N ARG A 1079 32.13 -38.73 -18.16
CA ARG A 1079 32.74 -37.66 -18.99
C ARG A 1079 34.21 -37.40 -18.64
N VAL A 1080 35.03 -38.45 -18.71
CA VAL A 1080 36.41 -38.47 -18.16
C VAL A 1080 37.30 -37.33 -18.67
N GLU A 1081 37.16 -36.88 -19.93
CA GLU A 1081 37.99 -35.79 -20.48
C GLU A 1081 37.57 -34.38 -20.03
N GLU A 1082 36.33 -34.22 -19.55
CA GLU A 1082 35.73 -32.93 -19.17
C GLU A 1082 35.70 -32.71 -17.64
N VAL A 1083 36.02 -33.77 -16.87
CA VAL A 1083 35.92 -33.81 -15.40
C VAL A 1083 37.31 -33.78 -14.74
N LYS A 1084 37.46 -32.95 -13.71
CA LYS A 1084 38.62 -32.91 -12.82
C LYS A 1084 38.20 -33.11 -11.37
N GLU A 1085 38.76 -34.13 -10.72
CA GLU A 1085 38.79 -34.19 -9.26
C GLU A 1085 39.90 -33.25 -8.77
N VAL A 1086 39.51 -32.21 -8.04
CA VAL A 1086 40.43 -31.16 -7.59
C VAL A 1086 41.19 -31.66 -6.36
N SER A 1087 42.51 -31.44 -6.34
CA SER A 1087 43.35 -31.84 -5.20
C SER A 1087 42.89 -31.11 -3.94
N LYS A 1088 42.90 -31.81 -2.80
CA LYS A 1088 42.69 -31.18 -1.50
C LYS A 1088 43.74 -30.10 -1.18
N ASP A 1089 44.89 -30.10 -1.85
CA ASP A 1089 45.92 -29.06 -1.72
C ASP A 1089 45.61 -27.78 -2.50
N ASP A 1090 44.63 -27.83 -3.42
CA ASP A 1090 44.23 -26.73 -4.29
C ASP A 1090 42.88 -26.13 -3.88
N ALA A 1091 41.94 -26.93 -3.38
CA ALA A 1091 40.68 -26.47 -2.79
C ALA A 1091 40.01 -27.57 -1.96
N VAL A 1092 39.24 -27.17 -0.96
CA VAL A 1092 38.41 -28.07 -0.15
C VAL A 1092 37.00 -27.54 0.00
N LEU A 1093 36.06 -28.45 0.23
CA LEU A 1093 34.73 -28.11 0.71
C LEU A 1093 34.77 -27.90 2.23
N PHE A 1094 34.40 -26.71 2.67
CA PHE A 1094 34.32 -26.28 4.06
C PHE A 1094 32.86 -26.25 4.54
N HIS A 1095 32.59 -26.81 5.72
CA HIS A 1095 31.26 -26.81 6.35
C HIS A 1095 31.21 -25.84 7.55
N LEU A 1096 30.27 -24.90 7.54
CA LEU A 1096 29.95 -23.98 8.62
C LEU A 1096 29.01 -24.68 9.63
N GLU A 1097 29.53 -25.54 10.50
CA GLU A 1097 28.72 -26.24 11.52
C GLU A 1097 28.55 -25.48 12.85
N ASP A 1098 27.49 -25.83 13.58
CA ASP A 1098 27.12 -25.34 14.91
C ASP A 1098 28.14 -25.78 15.99
N PRO A 1099 28.60 -24.89 16.88
CA PRO A 1099 29.62 -25.16 17.91
C PRO A 1099 29.26 -26.22 18.97
N ARG A 1100 28.12 -26.90 18.87
CA ARG A 1100 27.62 -27.85 19.87
C ARG A 1100 28.12 -29.30 19.72
N VAL A 1101 28.99 -29.62 18.75
CA VAL A 1101 29.44 -31.00 18.48
C VAL A 1101 30.96 -31.15 18.62
N GLY A 1102 31.42 -31.66 19.77
CA GLY A 1102 32.65 -32.46 19.96
C GLY A 1102 34.06 -31.81 19.77
N PRO A 1103 35.09 -32.22 20.53
CA PRO A 1103 36.36 -31.47 20.64
C PRO A 1103 37.50 -31.89 19.66
N THR A 1104 37.23 -32.58 18.55
CA THR A 1104 38.32 -33.08 17.67
C THR A 1104 38.21 -32.55 16.24
N GLY A 1105 38.63 -31.32 16.00
CA GLY A 1105 38.69 -30.71 14.67
C GLY A 1105 39.97 -29.91 14.43
N LYS A 1106 40.41 -29.84 13.16
CA LYS A 1106 41.56 -29.02 12.72
C LYS A 1106 41.07 -27.61 12.36
N PHE A 1107 41.91 -26.60 12.59
CA PHE A 1107 41.69 -25.18 12.25
C PHE A 1107 42.21 -24.84 10.84
N GLU A 1108 41.50 -23.98 10.10
CA GLU A 1108 41.91 -23.53 8.76
C GLU A 1108 42.24 -22.02 8.75
N PRO A 1109 43.54 -21.64 8.72
CA PRO A 1109 43.96 -20.24 8.81
C PRO A 1109 43.48 -19.32 7.69
N ARG A 1110 43.15 -19.85 6.50
CA ARG A 1110 42.73 -19.00 5.36
C ARG A 1110 41.35 -18.38 5.50
N ILE A 1111 40.47 -18.91 6.34
CA ILE A 1111 39.17 -18.25 6.60
C ILE A 1111 39.36 -16.85 7.22
N LEU A 1112 40.46 -16.65 7.97
CA LEU A 1112 40.85 -15.35 8.54
C LEU A 1112 41.15 -14.29 7.46
N GLN A 1113 41.50 -14.69 6.23
CA GLN A 1113 41.73 -13.73 5.14
C GLN A 1113 40.43 -13.07 4.67
N PHE A 1114 39.30 -13.77 4.82
CA PHE A 1114 37.98 -13.26 4.48
C PHE A 1114 37.25 -12.66 5.70
N GLU A 1115 37.65 -13.02 6.93
CA GLU A 1115 36.98 -12.67 8.19
C GLU A 1115 36.65 -11.18 8.31
N SER A 1116 37.62 -10.28 8.14
CA SER A 1116 37.37 -8.84 8.30
C SER A 1116 36.35 -8.29 7.29
N LYS A 1117 36.40 -8.73 6.02
CA LYS A 1117 35.45 -8.29 4.98
C LYS A 1117 34.07 -8.92 5.18
N LEU A 1118 34.05 -10.21 5.56
CA LEU A 1118 32.83 -10.94 5.84
C LEU A 1118 32.10 -10.32 7.03
N GLU A 1119 32.82 -10.02 8.11
CA GLU A 1119 32.27 -9.35 9.30
C GLU A 1119 31.75 -7.94 8.98
N GLU A 1120 32.47 -7.16 8.17
CA GLU A 1120 32.02 -5.84 7.72
C GLU A 1120 30.69 -5.93 6.94
N ASN A 1121 30.61 -6.82 5.94
CA ASN A 1121 29.43 -7.00 5.10
C ASN A 1121 28.24 -7.53 5.90
N VAL A 1122 28.46 -8.54 6.74
CA VAL A 1122 27.42 -9.11 7.63
C VAL A 1122 26.88 -8.02 8.55
N ASN A 1123 27.75 -7.24 9.20
CA ASN A 1123 27.34 -6.16 10.08
C ASN A 1123 26.64 -5.01 9.35
N ALA A 1124 27.00 -4.73 8.09
CA ALA A 1124 26.28 -3.74 7.27
C ALA A 1124 24.84 -4.20 7.00
N MET A 1125 24.64 -5.43 6.52
CA MET A 1125 23.31 -5.99 6.26
C MET A 1125 22.47 -6.09 7.54
N LEU A 1126 23.04 -6.57 8.65
CA LEU A 1126 22.33 -6.67 9.93
C LEU A 1126 21.85 -5.30 10.44
N ARG A 1127 22.65 -4.25 10.26
CA ARG A 1127 22.29 -2.87 10.65
C ARG A 1127 21.12 -2.30 9.83
N GLU A 1128 21.03 -2.67 8.55
CA GLU A 1128 20.00 -2.17 7.63
C GLU A 1128 18.68 -2.95 7.77
N THR A 1129 18.72 -4.22 8.19
CA THR A 1129 17.58 -5.14 8.02
C THR A 1129 16.97 -5.68 9.34
N LEU A 1130 17.77 -5.86 10.40
CA LEU A 1130 17.34 -6.56 11.64
C LEU A 1130 17.32 -5.69 12.90
N ARG A 1131 17.50 -4.37 12.77
CA ARG A 1131 17.11 -3.39 13.81
C ARG A 1131 15.62 -3.07 13.71
#